data_AF-A0A803SYZ8-F1
#
_entry.id   AF-A0A803SYZ8-F1
#
_cell.length_a   1.000
_cell.length_b   1.000
_cell.length_c   1.000
_cell.angle_alpha   90.00
_cell.angle_beta   90.00
_cell.angle_gamma   90.00
#
_symmetry.space_group_name_H-M   'P 1'
#
loop_
_entity.id
_entity.type
_entity.pdbx_description
1 polymer ?
#
loop_
_entity_poly.entity_id
_entity_poly.type
_entity_poly.pdbx_seq_one_letter_code
_entity_poly.pdbx_strand_id
1 'polypeptide(L)'
;MSHLGGQNISYPSIFEQGTATHVVTAILYGAQAFFVFDREVSSSKDVQEIEGNLQAQIKKAISISGNADLKMKSEEKSTLPKMMGDDGEKAVPIKVWLYPLTKMDSKAAKMVREISLALIFDAQKVLEELSEIDMRCSDLGKNSIANTFPEIKKKIQHFKDLCKQHKQTFQKELAGILPSIRGGGKEEGALADILRAVNESPFNSRNLQDFLKMKEREVDFVQSYCANLSEIEVIPSESKLNQIVLDRQNEFVLCFTFTSLHEEEPFLANLQHYLHKEGLEEKANSKCQAWFECKQISQRARKAARSISDFSRLNKSHGKLRFVVASVPDKDNPGASVYLYEDGDLVSCSFDLPSKPLPLLVTGIRHDSVQLTFQPAEYGRENITSYQVEYRAEGEENWKTVNTESSQETFLLRGLSPNRQYQFQYAARCKPGLSETRNATQSVKTLPTGPPGKPRKVSVGSSVISVSWGSPSAIGVDVVIKEYKVEYRVGNENSEGNGEWNERRTGRKIEFFQINGLSPQSLYRLRVSAVCADGAQSVPSEEVEVSTSQDEEEKDRLVEKYLPKSRLVVRGPPSIYVLPLKVTSDDSTSCLKYLLGEENSRVPNKVIMVMGATGSGKTTLINGMVNYILGVQWEDEFRFTLIHEETHRSQAESVKVYVLHYQEGFQIPSSLTIIDTPGFDDTEVIEHNLLSKKEIRDFLSILSDIDHLDAICLVLQASLSCLTHAQRYMFESLLPSLGKDMKDHIQVLVTFADGQTPPALEAIGAAHVPCAKDASGTPIHFTFNNSALFANNTVKSGGSCNFAEMFWKMGCMSMKVFFDSLYTLHPSSMIFLKKVLQELKRMEAVWRTLDERKGKRERAMGIVSRK
;
A
#
# COMPACT_ATOMS: atom_id res chain seq x y z
N MET A 1 -100.84 -53.39 -7.05
CA MET A 1 -99.88 -53.80 -8.11
C MET A 1 -100.07 -55.27 -8.45
N SER A 2 -101.18 -55.58 -9.14
CA SER A 2 -101.51 -56.91 -9.69
C SER A 2 -100.90 -57.15 -11.09
N HIS A 3 -100.05 -56.24 -11.56
CA HIS A 3 -99.46 -56.20 -12.91
C HIS A 3 -98.09 -56.91 -13.01
N LEU A 4 -97.49 -57.27 -11.87
CA LEU A 4 -96.24 -58.05 -11.78
C LEU A 4 -96.55 -59.54 -11.53
N GLY A 5 -97.58 -60.07 -12.20
CA GLY A 5 -97.85 -61.51 -12.20
C GLY A 5 -96.68 -62.26 -12.83
N GLY A 6 -96.36 -63.46 -12.33
CA GLY A 6 -95.18 -64.25 -12.73
C GLY A 6 -95.04 -64.56 -14.24
N GLN A 7 -96.05 -64.25 -15.06
CA GLN A 7 -96.03 -64.37 -16.53
C GLN A 7 -95.23 -63.27 -17.25
N ASN A 8 -94.86 -62.17 -16.59
CA ASN A 8 -94.09 -61.07 -17.19
C ASN A 8 -92.60 -61.05 -16.78
N ILE A 9 -92.08 -62.16 -16.25
CA ILE A 9 -90.68 -62.27 -15.83
C ILE A 9 -89.88 -62.91 -16.97
N SER A 10 -88.95 -62.16 -17.56
CA SER A 10 -88.16 -62.61 -18.71
C SER A 10 -87.17 -63.75 -18.38
N TYR A 11 -86.80 -63.95 -17.11
CA TYR A 11 -85.83 -64.95 -16.66
C TYR A 11 -86.21 -65.58 -15.30
N PRO A 12 -87.20 -66.49 -15.24
CA PRO A 12 -87.69 -67.06 -13.98
C PRO A 12 -86.68 -67.98 -13.27
N SER A 13 -85.65 -68.49 -13.95
CA SER A 13 -84.59 -69.29 -13.33
C SER A 13 -83.72 -68.52 -12.33
N ILE A 14 -83.81 -67.18 -12.30
CA ILE A 14 -83.01 -66.33 -11.42
C ILE A 14 -83.40 -66.48 -9.93
N PHE A 15 -84.64 -66.91 -9.65
CA PHE A 15 -85.11 -67.21 -8.30
C PHE A 15 -84.44 -68.46 -7.72
N GLU A 16 -83.96 -69.38 -8.58
CA GLU A 16 -83.33 -70.64 -8.18
C GLU A 16 -81.79 -70.53 -8.07
N GLN A 17 -81.18 -69.57 -8.77
CA GLN A 17 -79.71 -69.41 -8.81
C GLN A 17 -79.14 -68.72 -7.57
N GLY A 18 -79.95 -67.99 -6.79
CA GLY A 18 -79.51 -67.33 -5.56
C GLY A 18 -78.45 -66.22 -5.75
N THR A 19 -78.21 -65.77 -6.98
CA THR A 19 -77.16 -64.80 -7.33
C THR A 19 -77.62 -63.35 -7.33
N ALA A 20 -78.93 -63.09 -7.49
CA ALA A 20 -79.50 -61.76 -7.56
C ALA A 20 -80.50 -61.50 -6.42
N THR A 21 -80.48 -60.28 -5.87
CA THR A 21 -81.36 -59.86 -4.77
C THR A 21 -82.53 -58.98 -5.22
N HIS A 22 -82.42 -58.36 -6.40
CA HIS A 22 -83.40 -57.43 -6.96
C HIS A 22 -83.61 -57.69 -8.46
N VAL A 23 -84.79 -57.34 -8.96
CA VAL A 23 -85.09 -57.28 -10.40
C VAL A 23 -85.26 -55.84 -10.84
N VAL A 24 -84.85 -55.53 -12.06
CA VAL A 24 -85.07 -54.21 -12.65
C VAL A 24 -86.55 -54.06 -13.02
N THR A 25 -87.20 -53.00 -12.53
CA THR A 25 -88.62 -52.71 -12.81
C THR A 25 -88.85 -51.53 -13.74
N ALA A 26 -87.91 -50.59 -13.77
CA ALA A 26 -87.91 -49.48 -14.71
C ALA A 26 -86.49 -49.03 -15.02
N ILE A 27 -86.27 -48.52 -16.22
CA ILE A 27 -85.00 -47.95 -16.66
C ILE A 27 -85.31 -46.63 -17.34
N LEU A 28 -84.63 -45.56 -16.93
CA LEU A 28 -84.59 -44.28 -17.64
C LEU A 28 -83.36 -44.28 -18.53
N TYR A 29 -83.58 -44.21 -19.84
CA TYR A 29 -82.53 -44.09 -20.84
C TYR A 29 -82.20 -42.62 -21.11
N GLY A 30 -80.94 -42.33 -21.36
CA GLY A 30 -80.46 -41.02 -21.84
C GLY A 30 -78.97 -41.07 -22.17
N ALA A 31 -78.32 -39.93 -22.35
CA ALA A 31 -76.86 -39.85 -22.34
C ALA A 31 -76.38 -38.69 -21.47
N GLN A 32 -75.22 -38.89 -20.85
CA GLN A 32 -74.49 -37.85 -20.13
C GLN A 32 -73.07 -37.79 -20.68
N ALA A 33 -72.56 -36.57 -20.85
CA ALA A 33 -71.18 -36.33 -21.22
C ALA A 33 -70.50 -35.53 -20.11
N PHE A 34 -69.33 -35.97 -19.69
CA PHE A 34 -68.48 -35.26 -18.74
C PHE A 34 -67.34 -34.60 -19.51
N PHE A 35 -67.24 -33.28 -19.40
CA PHE A 35 -66.12 -32.52 -19.93
C PHE A 35 -65.16 -32.25 -18.79
N VAL A 36 -63.99 -32.92 -18.81
CA VAL A 36 -62.92 -32.71 -17.84
C VAL A 36 -61.98 -31.65 -18.39
N PHE A 37 -61.77 -30.59 -17.62
CA PHE A 37 -60.90 -29.47 -17.99
C PHE A 37 -59.75 -29.42 -17.00
N ASP A 38 -58.55 -29.75 -17.47
CA ASP A 38 -57.33 -29.74 -16.68
C ASP A 38 -56.47 -28.51 -17.02
N ARG A 39 -55.81 -27.92 -16.02
CA ARG A 39 -54.88 -26.81 -16.19
C ARG A 39 -53.67 -26.97 -15.29
N GLU A 40 -52.48 -26.85 -15.86
CA GLU A 40 -51.23 -26.88 -15.10
C GLU A 40 -51.02 -25.54 -14.38
N VAL A 41 -50.61 -25.59 -13.11
CA VAL A 41 -50.44 -24.42 -12.23
C VAL A 41 -49.06 -24.47 -11.56
N SER A 42 -48.43 -23.30 -11.42
CA SER A 42 -47.08 -23.14 -10.88
C SER A 42 -47.01 -23.03 -9.34
N SER A 43 -48.08 -22.63 -8.66
CA SER A 43 -48.09 -22.51 -7.20
C SER A 43 -49.47 -22.75 -6.58
N SER A 44 -49.52 -23.22 -5.34
CA SER A 44 -50.76 -23.48 -4.60
C SER A 44 -51.59 -22.22 -4.32
N LYS A 45 -50.95 -21.04 -4.27
CA LYS A 45 -51.64 -19.75 -4.12
C LYS A 45 -52.42 -19.36 -5.37
N ASP A 46 -51.94 -19.77 -6.54
CA ASP A 46 -52.59 -19.47 -7.82
C ASP A 46 -53.76 -20.44 -8.09
N VAL A 47 -53.83 -21.57 -7.40
CA VAL A 47 -54.86 -22.61 -7.64
C VAL A 47 -56.27 -22.06 -7.43
N GLN A 48 -56.54 -21.37 -6.31
CA GLN A 48 -57.90 -20.86 -6.02
C GLN A 48 -58.34 -19.78 -7.02
N GLU A 49 -57.41 -18.91 -7.42
CA GLU A 49 -57.69 -17.85 -8.40
C GLU A 49 -57.89 -18.43 -9.81
N ILE A 50 -57.02 -19.35 -10.22
CA ILE A 50 -57.11 -20.04 -11.52
C ILE A 50 -58.34 -20.93 -11.58
N GLU A 51 -58.70 -21.61 -10.48
CA GLU A 51 -59.93 -22.39 -10.39
C GLU A 51 -61.15 -21.48 -10.56
N GLY A 52 -61.22 -20.35 -9.85
CA GLY A 52 -62.30 -19.37 -10.01
C GLY A 52 -62.39 -18.83 -11.45
N ASN A 53 -61.26 -18.51 -12.06
CA ASN A 53 -61.18 -18.05 -13.44
C ASN A 53 -61.59 -19.13 -14.44
N LEU A 54 -61.14 -20.37 -14.26
CA LEU A 54 -61.47 -21.51 -15.12
C LEU A 54 -62.96 -21.86 -15.00
N GLN A 55 -63.50 -21.89 -13.78
CA GLN A 55 -64.93 -22.09 -13.56
C GLN A 55 -65.76 -20.97 -14.22
N ALA A 56 -65.33 -19.72 -14.13
CA ALA A 56 -65.99 -18.59 -14.78
C ALA A 56 -65.94 -18.71 -16.32
N GLN A 57 -64.79 -19.14 -16.87
CA GLN A 57 -64.62 -19.38 -18.30
C GLN A 57 -65.46 -20.57 -18.81
N ILE A 58 -65.48 -21.69 -18.09
CA ILE A 58 -66.31 -22.86 -18.41
C ILE A 58 -67.79 -22.48 -18.36
N LYS A 59 -68.24 -21.78 -17.29
CA LYS A 59 -69.62 -21.30 -17.19
C LYS A 59 -69.99 -20.40 -18.37
N LYS A 60 -69.12 -19.46 -18.77
CA LYS A 60 -69.33 -18.60 -19.95
C LYS A 60 -69.39 -19.41 -21.25
N ALA A 61 -68.45 -20.34 -21.44
CA ALA A 61 -68.38 -21.21 -22.62
C ALA A 61 -69.62 -22.11 -22.74
N ILE A 62 -70.22 -22.53 -21.62
CA ILE A 62 -71.45 -23.32 -21.61
C ILE A 62 -72.68 -22.46 -21.87
N SER A 63 -72.71 -21.20 -21.38
CA SER A 63 -73.93 -20.38 -21.31
C SER A 63 -74.28 -19.58 -22.57
N ILE A 64 -73.34 -19.05 -23.37
CA ILE A 64 -73.69 -18.13 -24.48
C ILE A 64 -72.74 -18.31 -25.69
N SER A 65 -73.32 -18.26 -26.89
CA SER A 65 -72.66 -18.07 -28.20
C SER A 65 -71.96 -16.71 -28.32
N GLY A 66 -70.93 -16.46 -27.51
CA GLY A 66 -70.22 -15.18 -27.49
C GLY A 66 -68.74 -15.36 -27.14
N ASN A 67 -67.88 -14.84 -28.02
CA ASN A 67 -66.41 -14.79 -27.97
C ASN A 67 -65.79 -14.91 -26.57
N ALA A 68 -65.17 -16.06 -26.31
CA ALA A 68 -64.07 -16.21 -25.37
C ALA A 68 -63.13 -17.30 -25.90
N ASP A 69 -61.81 -17.06 -25.82
CA ASP A 69 -60.72 -17.92 -26.31
C ASP A 69 -60.56 -19.24 -25.55
N LEU A 70 -61.63 -20.03 -25.45
CA LEU A 70 -61.57 -21.47 -25.24
C LEU A 70 -61.99 -22.10 -26.56
N LYS A 71 -61.01 -22.53 -27.36
CA LYS A 71 -61.24 -23.34 -28.56
C LYS A 71 -61.79 -24.73 -28.18
N MET A 72 -62.99 -24.81 -27.61
CA MET A 72 -63.85 -25.93 -27.96
C MET A 72 -64.23 -25.70 -29.42
N LYS A 73 -63.95 -26.67 -30.29
CA LYS A 73 -64.46 -26.60 -31.67
C LYS A 73 -65.97 -26.45 -31.56
N SER A 74 -66.51 -25.33 -32.05
CA SER A 74 -67.94 -25.03 -32.08
C SER A 74 -68.78 -26.15 -32.72
N GLU A 75 -68.13 -27.03 -33.49
CA GLU A 75 -68.66 -28.26 -34.08
C GLU A 75 -69.16 -29.27 -33.02
N GLU A 76 -68.38 -29.58 -31.97
CA GLU A 76 -68.68 -30.68 -31.02
C GLU A 76 -69.89 -30.39 -30.10
N LYS A 77 -70.09 -29.12 -29.72
CA LYS A 77 -71.18 -28.70 -28.84
C LYS A 77 -72.55 -28.72 -29.54
N SER A 78 -72.56 -28.51 -30.86
CA SER A 78 -73.78 -28.57 -31.68
C SER A 78 -74.19 -30.00 -32.06
N THR A 79 -73.26 -30.95 -31.96
CA THR A 79 -73.47 -32.36 -32.32
C THR A 79 -73.96 -33.23 -31.17
N LEU A 80 -73.69 -32.91 -29.90
CA LEU A 80 -74.07 -33.77 -28.75
C LEU A 80 -75.58 -34.11 -28.70
N PRO A 81 -76.52 -33.16 -28.90
CA PRO A 81 -77.95 -33.51 -28.95
C PRO A 81 -78.29 -34.40 -30.16
N LYS A 82 -77.57 -34.24 -31.28
CA LYS A 82 -77.75 -35.04 -32.51
C LYS A 82 -77.12 -36.44 -32.41
N MET A 83 -76.22 -36.68 -31.46
CA MET A 83 -75.58 -37.97 -31.23
C MET A 83 -76.49 -38.99 -30.51
N MET A 84 -77.62 -38.55 -29.97
CA MET A 84 -78.63 -39.40 -29.33
C MET A 84 -79.42 -40.29 -30.32
N GLY A 85 -79.32 -40.00 -31.63
CA GLY A 85 -80.19 -40.61 -32.66
C GLY A 85 -81.61 -40.03 -32.63
N ASP A 86 -82.39 -40.31 -33.67
CA ASP A 86 -83.83 -40.00 -33.66
C ASP A 86 -84.51 -40.91 -32.62
N ASP A 87 -85.39 -40.36 -31.79
CA ASP A 87 -86.06 -41.06 -30.67
C ASP A 87 -85.15 -41.78 -29.63
N GLY A 88 -83.86 -41.42 -29.55
CA GLY A 88 -82.98 -41.89 -28.48
C GLY A 88 -82.43 -43.30 -28.68
N GLU A 89 -82.34 -43.80 -29.91
CA GLU A 89 -81.80 -45.13 -30.26
C GLU A 89 -80.39 -45.41 -29.70
N LYS A 90 -79.59 -44.37 -29.44
CA LYS A 90 -78.23 -44.48 -28.88
C LYS A 90 -78.16 -44.16 -27.39
N ALA A 91 -79.31 -44.00 -26.73
CA ALA A 91 -79.39 -43.72 -25.31
C ALA A 91 -78.98 -44.95 -24.48
N VAL A 92 -78.33 -44.70 -23.34
CA VAL A 92 -77.91 -45.73 -22.38
C VAL A 92 -78.72 -45.61 -21.08
N PRO A 93 -78.87 -46.69 -20.29
CA PRO A 93 -79.48 -46.60 -18.96
C PRO A 93 -78.76 -45.59 -18.05
N ILE A 94 -79.45 -44.52 -17.62
CA ILE A 94 -78.93 -43.53 -16.65
C ILE A 94 -79.42 -43.84 -15.24
N LYS A 95 -80.69 -44.24 -15.09
CA LYS A 95 -81.30 -44.51 -13.79
C LYS A 95 -82.09 -45.80 -13.85
N VAL A 96 -81.87 -46.68 -12.88
CA VAL A 96 -82.49 -48.00 -12.80
C VAL A 96 -83.26 -48.10 -11.49
N TRP A 97 -84.52 -48.51 -11.57
CA TRP A 97 -85.33 -48.84 -10.40
C TRP A 97 -85.30 -50.34 -10.18
N LEU A 98 -84.96 -50.71 -8.95
CA LEU A 98 -84.80 -52.10 -8.52
C LEU A 98 -85.92 -52.46 -7.54
N TYR A 99 -86.54 -53.61 -7.74
CA TYR A 99 -87.53 -54.16 -6.82
C TYR A 99 -86.99 -55.43 -6.14
N PRO A 100 -87.10 -55.55 -4.81
CA PRO A 100 -86.56 -56.71 -4.10
C PRO A 100 -87.26 -58.01 -4.53
N LEU A 101 -86.47 -59.02 -4.90
CA LEU A 101 -87.02 -60.33 -5.32
C LEU A 101 -87.70 -61.06 -4.14
N THR A 102 -87.26 -60.81 -2.91
CA THR A 102 -87.84 -61.37 -1.67
C THR A 102 -89.30 -60.97 -1.42
N LYS A 103 -89.77 -59.88 -2.04
CA LYS A 103 -91.19 -59.48 -2.01
C LYS A 103 -92.05 -60.23 -3.03
N MET A 104 -91.41 -60.94 -3.97
CA MET A 104 -92.06 -61.75 -5.01
C MET A 104 -91.98 -63.24 -4.71
N ASP A 105 -90.84 -63.73 -4.21
CA ASP A 105 -90.63 -65.12 -3.79
C ASP A 105 -89.75 -65.17 -2.53
N SER A 106 -90.17 -65.92 -1.51
CA SER A 106 -89.45 -66.08 -0.24
C SER A 106 -88.17 -66.91 -0.36
N LYS A 107 -87.97 -67.66 -1.46
CA LYS A 107 -86.75 -68.44 -1.74
C LYS A 107 -85.63 -67.63 -2.39
N ALA A 108 -85.90 -66.38 -2.82
CA ALA A 108 -84.92 -65.53 -3.48
C ALA A 108 -83.79 -65.08 -2.53
N ALA A 109 -82.62 -64.77 -3.11
CA ALA A 109 -81.47 -64.28 -2.33
C ALA A 109 -81.82 -62.99 -1.59
N LYS A 110 -81.51 -62.96 -0.28
CA LYS A 110 -81.82 -61.84 0.60
C LYS A 110 -80.53 -61.10 0.97
N MET A 111 -80.58 -59.76 0.94
CA MET A 111 -79.56 -58.96 1.61
C MET A 111 -79.71 -59.16 3.11
N VAL A 112 -78.71 -59.76 3.75
CA VAL A 112 -78.78 -60.20 5.14
C VAL A 112 -78.39 -59.06 6.09
N ARG A 113 -77.44 -58.21 5.68
CA ARG A 113 -76.91 -57.12 6.50
C ARG A 113 -76.73 -55.85 5.67
N GLU A 114 -77.10 -54.72 6.27
CA GLU A 114 -76.69 -53.40 5.80
C GLU A 114 -75.27 -53.10 6.31
N ILE A 115 -74.54 -52.25 5.59
CA ILE A 115 -73.22 -51.76 6.03
C ILE A 115 -73.43 -50.32 6.48
N SER A 116 -72.90 -49.98 7.65
CA SER A 116 -72.93 -48.63 8.20
C SER A 116 -72.35 -47.63 7.22
N LEU A 117 -73.07 -46.51 7.05
CA LEU A 117 -72.61 -45.38 6.26
C LEU A 117 -71.26 -44.84 6.76
N ALA A 118 -70.97 -44.97 8.06
CA ALA A 118 -69.70 -44.55 8.63
C ALA A 118 -68.52 -45.37 8.07
N LEU A 119 -68.63 -46.70 8.03
CA LEU A 119 -67.55 -47.55 7.50
C LEU A 119 -67.40 -47.42 5.98
N ILE A 120 -68.49 -47.15 5.26
CA ILE A 120 -68.44 -46.84 3.82
C ILE A 120 -67.67 -45.54 3.61
N PHE A 121 -67.98 -44.51 4.39
CA PHE A 121 -67.29 -43.22 4.34
C PHE A 121 -65.80 -43.36 4.68
N ASP A 122 -65.46 -44.13 5.72
CA ASP A 122 -64.07 -44.37 6.11
C ASP A 122 -63.29 -45.13 5.02
N ALA A 123 -63.89 -46.15 4.39
CA ALA A 123 -63.26 -46.86 3.27
C ALA A 123 -63.10 -45.98 2.03
N GLN A 124 -64.09 -45.14 1.73
CA GLN A 124 -64.01 -44.15 0.66
C GLN A 124 -62.89 -43.14 0.94
N LYS A 125 -62.81 -42.62 2.17
CA LYS A 125 -61.79 -41.67 2.61
C LYS A 125 -60.38 -42.24 2.41
N VAL A 126 -60.13 -43.50 2.78
CA VAL A 126 -58.83 -44.15 2.54
C VAL A 126 -58.47 -44.19 1.04
N LEU A 127 -59.44 -44.52 0.17
CA LEU A 127 -59.21 -44.55 -1.29
C LEU A 127 -58.98 -43.15 -1.88
N GLU A 128 -59.69 -42.14 -1.38
CA GLU A 128 -59.52 -40.74 -1.76
C GLU A 128 -58.13 -40.24 -1.36
N GLU A 129 -57.73 -40.47 -0.11
CA GLU A 129 -56.41 -40.07 0.40
C GLU A 129 -55.27 -40.74 -0.40
N LEU A 130 -55.35 -42.04 -0.69
CA LEU A 130 -54.34 -42.70 -1.53
C LEU A 130 -54.31 -42.16 -2.97
N SER A 131 -55.44 -41.67 -3.47
CA SER A 131 -55.51 -41.03 -4.80
C SER A 131 -54.92 -39.63 -4.78
N GLU A 132 -55.11 -38.88 -3.70
CA GLU A 132 -54.47 -37.58 -3.47
C GLU A 132 -52.94 -37.73 -3.39
N ILE A 133 -52.46 -38.74 -2.65
CA ILE A 133 -51.03 -39.07 -2.57
C ILE A 133 -50.45 -39.37 -3.95
N ASP A 134 -51.13 -40.17 -4.79
CA ASP A 134 -50.70 -40.49 -6.16
C ASP A 134 -50.58 -39.23 -7.04
N MET A 135 -51.56 -38.32 -6.93
CA MET A 135 -51.56 -37.04 -7.63
C MET A 135 -50.36 -36.19 -7.21
N ARG A 136 -50.16 -36.01 -5.90
CA ARG A 136 -49.03 -35.23 -5.36
C ARG A 136 -47.67 -35.83 -5.72
N CYS A 137 -47.52 -37.15 -5.72
CA CYS A 137 -46.30 -37.81 -6.21
C CYS A 137 -46.04 -37.46 -7.68
N SER A 138 -47.10 -37.43 -8.50
CA SER A 138 -47.00 -37.11 -9.92
C SER A 138 -46.57 -35.66 -10.14
N ASP A 139 -47.13 -34.73 -9.37
CA ASP A 139 -46.76 -33.31 -9.44
C ASP A 139 -45.33 -33.08 -8.97
N LEU A 140 -44.93 -33.68 -7.85
CA LEU A 140 -43.57 -33.59 -7.33
C LEU A 140 -42.55 -34.23 -8.30
N GLY A 141 -42.92 -35.33 -8.96
CA GLY A 141 -42.09 -36.00 -9.97
C GLY A 141 -41.94 -35.22 -11.29
N LYS A 142 -42.84 -34.28 -11.58
CA LYS A 142 -42.76 -33.36 -12.73
C LYS A 142 -41.91 -32.11 -12.44
N ASN A 143 -41.59 -31.84 -11.17
CA ASN A 143 -40.78 -30.70 -10.77
C ASN A 143 -39.43 -30.67 -11.52
N SER A 144 -38.96 -29.47 -11.89
CA SER A 144 -37.71 -29.28 -12.64
C SER A 144 -36.50 -29.88 -11.93
N ILE A 145 -36.43 -29.77 -10.60
CA ILE A 145 -35.35 -30.32 -9.77
C ILE A 145 -35.40 -31.85 -9.75
N ALA A 146 -36.58 -32.46 -9.63
CA ALA A 146 -36.72 -33.91 -9.70
C ALA A 146 -36.30 -34.45 -11.08
N ASN A 147 -36.54 -33.70 -12.16
CA ASN A 147 -36.05 -34.07 -13.49
C ASN A 147 -34.53 -33.87 -13.65
N THR A 148 -33.97 -32.88 -12.94
CA THR A 148 -32.52 -32.58 -12.99
C THR A 148 -31.71 -33.58 -12.18
N PHE A 149 -32.22 -34.05 -11.04
CA PHE A 149 -31.58 -35.03 -10.15
C PHE A 149 -32.39 -36.33 -10.12
N PRO A 150 -32.03 -37.33 -10.96
CA PRO A 150 -32.78 -38.58 -11.11
C PRO A 150 -32.99 -39.36 -9.80
N GLU A 151 -32.10 -39.18 -8.81
CA GLU A 151 -32.13 -39.81 -7.50
C GLU A 151 -33.42 -39.47 -6.75
N ILE A 152 -33.80 -38.19 -6.75
CA ILE A 152 -35.02 -37.69 -6.10
C ILE A 152 -36.24 -38.29 -6.80
N LYS A 153 -36.24 -38.25 -8.14
CA LYS A 153 -37.35 -38.80 -8.95
C LYS A 153 -37.53 -40.29 -8.76
N LYS A 154 -36.44 -41.06 -8.67
CA LYS A 154 -36.48 -42.51 -8.38
C LYS A 154 -37.12 -42.79 -7.02
N LYS A 155 -36.79 -42.02 -5.98
CA LYS A 155 -37.39 -42.16 -4.64
C LYS A 155 -38.90 -41.86 -4.65
N ILE A 156 -39.32 -40.77 -5.30
CA ILE A 156 -40.75 -40.41 -5.43
C ILE A 156 -41.51 -41.47 -6.23
N GLN A 157 -40.92 -41.96 -7.32
CA GLN A 157 -41.55 -42.99 -8.16
C GLN A 157 -41.68 -44.32 -7.39
N HIS A 158 -40.64 -44.74 -6.66
CA HIS A 158 -40.70 -45.94 -5.82
C HIS A 158 -41.81 -45.83 -4.76
N PHE A 159 -41.91 -44.70 -4.07
CA PHE A 159 -42.99 -44.43 -3.12
C PHE A 159 -44.38 -44.52 -3.78
N LYS A 160 -44.54 -43.89 -4.95
CA LYS A 160 -45.78 -43.92 -5.73
C LYS A 160 -46.19 -45.35 -6.09
N ASP A 161 -45.25 -46.17 -6.54
CA ASP A 161 -45.50 -47.55 -6.93
C ASP A 161 -45.93 -48.42 -5.74
N LEU A 162 -45.31 -48.23 -4.56
CA LEU A 162 -45.71 -48.89 -3.31
C LEU A 162 -47.13 -48.48 -2.87
N CYS A 163 -47.46 -47.18 -2.91
CA CYS A 163 -48.81 -46.69 -2.60
C CYS A 163 -49.86 -47.23 -3.57
N LYS A 164 -49.53 -47.34 -4.86
CA LYS A 164 -50.40 -47.92 -5.88
C LYS A 164 -50.64 -49.41 -5.64
N GLN A 165 -49.60 -50.16 -5.27
CA GLN A 165 -49.71 -51.59 -4.91
C GLN A 165 -50.58 -51.77 -3.65
N HIS A 166 -50.42 -50.91 -2.65
CA HIS A 166 -51.26 -50.93 -1.44
C HIS A 166 -52.74 -50.64 -1.77
N LYS A 167 -53.01 -49.61 -2.58
CA LYS A 167 -54.36 -49.26 -3.04
C LYS A 167 -55.05 -50.44 -3.74
N GLN A 168 -54.33 -51.13 -4.63
CA GLN A 168 -54.86 -52.31 -5.32
C GLN A 168 -55.15 -53.48 -4.36
N THR A 169 -54.27 -53.69 -3.37
CA THR A 169 -54.45 -54.71 -2.34
C THR A 169 -55.69 -54.42 -1.50
N PHE A 170 -55.84 -53.18 -1.03
CA PHE A 170 -57.01 -52.73 -0.27
C PHE A 170 -58.31 -52.84 -1.08
N GLN A 171 -58.31 -52.43 -2.35
CA GLN A 171 -59.48 -52.60 -3.24
C GLN A 171 -59.87 -54.07 -3.43
N LYS A 172 -58.88 -54.97 -3.54
CA LYS A 172 -59.13 -56.41 -3.66
C LYS A 172 -59.72 -57.01 -2.38
N GLU A 173 -59.25 -56.56 -1.22
CA GLU A 173 -59.82 -56.97 0.08
C GLU A 173 -61.25 -56.47 0.27
N LEU A 174 -61.53 -55.21 -0.08
CA LEU A 174 -62.88 -54.64 -0.07
C LEU A 174 -63.81 -55.40 -1.02
N ALA A 175 -63.36 -55.69 -2.25
CA ALA A 175 -64.14 -56.43 -3.25
C ALA A 175 -64.52 -57.85 -2.77
N GLY A 176 -63.70 -58.48 -1.92
CA GLY A 176 -64.02 -59.78 -1.33
C GLY A 176 -64.96 -59.70 -0.11
N ILE A 177 -64.80 -58.67 0.73
CA ILE A 177 -65.52 -58.59 2.01
C ILE A 177 -66.89 -57.92 1.90
N LEU A 178 -67.05 -56.90 1.06
CA LEU A 178 -68.34 -56.20 0.91
C LEU A 178 -69.48 -57.15 0.47
N PRO A 179 -69.30 -58.05 -0.52
CA PRO A 179 -70.32 -59.05 -0.85
C PRO A 179 -70.55 -60.05 0.29
N SER A 180 -69.49 -60.48 0.98
CA SER A 180 -69.56 -61.44 2.08
C SER A 180 -70.36 -60.90 3.28
N ILE A 181 -70.23 -59.61 3.61
CA ILE A 181 -71.03 -58.97 4.67
C ILE A 181 -72.49 -58.88 4.24
N ARG A 182 -72.77 -58.39 3.04
CA ARG A 182 -74.14 -58.24 2.51
C ARG A 182 -74.87 -59.59 2.37
N GLY A 183 -74.13 -60.67 2.09
CA GLY A 183 -74.63 -62.04 2.03
C GLY A 183 -74.67 -62.79 3.38
N GLY A 184 -74.24 -62.17 4.48
CA GLY A 184 -74.29 -62.77 5.83
C GLY A 184 -73.13 -63.71 6.19
N GLY A 185 -72.12 -63.86 5.32
CA GLY A 185 -70.95 -64.71 5.56
C GLY A 185 -69.86 -64.11 6.46
N LYS A 186 -69.87 -62.79 6.67
CA LYS A 186 -68.97 -62.09 7.61
C LYS A 186 -69.72 -61.01 8.38
N GLU A 187 -69.25 -60.71 9.59
CA GLU A 187 -69.72 -59.56 10.37
C GLU A 187 -69.13 -58.25 9.86
N GLU A 188 -69.84 -57.15 10.12
CA GLU A 188 -69.41 -55.79 9.77
C GLU A 188 -68.06 -55.42 10.42
N GLY A 189 -67.76 -56.02 11.58
CA GLY A 189 -66.46 -55.90 12.25
C GLY A 189 -65.27 -56.27 11.35
N ALA A 190 -65.44 -57.17 10.37
CA ALA A 190 -64.39 -57.53 9.43
C ALA A 190 -63.96 -56.36 8.52
N LEU A 191 -64.87 -55.43 8.20
CA LEU A 191 -64.53 -54.20 7.48
C LEU A 191 -63.81 -53.20 8.39
N ALA A 192 -64.27 -53.07 9.65
CA ALA A 192 -63.62 -52.24 10.65
C ALA A 192 -62.18 -52.71 10.96
N ASP A 193 -61.95 -54.03 10.98
CA ASP A 193 -60.63 -54.63 11.19
C ASP A 193 -59.65 -54.27 10.07
N ILE A 194 -60.09 -54.25 8.81
CA ILE A 194 -59.23 -53.82 7.68
C ILE A 194 -58.92 -52.33 7.78
N LEU A 195 -59.92 -51.50 8.05
CA LEU A 195 -59.70 -50.06 8.21
C LEU A 195 -58.73 -49.76 9.35
N ARG A 196 -58.87 -50.49 10.47
CA ARG A 196 -57.91 -50.43 11.59
C ARG A 196 -56.52 -50.88 11.17
N ALA A 197 -56.41 -52.00 10.42
CA ALA A 197 -55.13 -52.50 9.92
C ALA A 197 -54.43 -51.48 9.01
N VAL A 198 -55.16 -50.74 8.16
CA VAL A 198 -54.59 -49.64 7.36
C VAL A 198 -54.07 -48.52 8.25
N ASN A 199 -54.84 -48.11 9.26
CA ASN A 199 -54.45 -47.03 10.18
C ASN A 199 -53.26 -47.40 11.08
N GLU A 200 -53.10 -48.67 11.42
CA GLU A 200 -51.96 -49.19 12.19
C GLU A 200 -50.74 -49.52 11.29
N SER A 201 -50.93 -49.60 9.98
CA SER A 201 -49.85 -49.89 9.04
C SER A 201 -48.93 -48.69 8.79
N PRO A 202 -47.74 -48.92 8.22
CA PRO A 202 -46.90 -47.87 7.65
C PRO A 202 -47.60 -47.00 6.58
N PHE A 203 -48.67 -47.49 5.94
CA PHE A 203 -49.45 -46.81 4.91
C PHE A 203 -50.56 -45.91 5.46
N ASN A 204 -50.60 -45.66 6.78
CA ASN A 204 -51.55 -44.68 7.32
C ASN A 204 -51.32 -43.29 6.73
N SER A 205 -52.41 -42.52 6.61
CA SER A 205 -52.45 -41.21 5.97
C SER A 205 -51.34 -40.27 6.47
N ARG A 206 -51.15 -40.20 7.79
CA ARG A 206 -50.17 -39.31 8.41
C ARG A 206 -48.75 -39.61 7.96
N ASN A 207 -48.33 -40.88 7.96
CA ASN A 207 -46.98 -41.27 7.55
C ASN A 207 -46.73 -40.97 6.06
N LEU A 208 -47.70 -41.26 5.19
CA LEU A 208 -47.59 -40.97 3.75
C LEU A 208 -47.47 -39.47 3.48
N GLN A 209 -48.29 -38.67 4.17
CA GLN A 209 -48.27 -37.21 4.10
C GLN A 209 -46.96 -36.62 4.63
N ASP A 210 -46.46 -37.13 5.77
CA ASP A 210 -45.20 -36.71 6.37
C ASP A 210 -43.99 -37.00 5.44
N PHE A 211 -43.98 -38.16 4.77
CA PHE A 211 -42.96 -38.50 3.77
C PHE A 211 -42.99 -37.54 2.57
N LEU A 212 -44.17 -37.28 1.99
CA LEU A 212 -44.29 -36.34 0.87
C LEU A 212 -43.83 -34.94 1.27
N LYS A 213 -44.25 -34.46 2.45
CA LYS A 213 -43.83 -33.17 2.96
C LYS A 213 -42.31 -33.10 3.18
N MET A 214 -41.69 -34.20 3.61
CA MET A 214 -40.24 -34.30 3.71
C MET A 214 -39.56 -34.20 2.33
N LYS A 215 -40.11 -34.87 1.30
CA LYS A 215 -39.59 -34.80 -0.07
C LYS A 215 -39.81 -33.46 -0.75
N GLU A 216 -40.94 -32.80 -0.52
CA GLU A 216 -41.17 -31.41 -0.94
C GLU A 216 -40.10 -30.48 -0.36
N ARG A 217 -39.79 -30.62 0.93
CA ARG A 217 -38.73 -29.81 1.57
C ARG A 217 -37.33 -30.11 1.06
N GLU A 218 -37.03 -31.37 0.72
CA GLU A 218 -35.76 -31.73 0.08
C GLU A 218 -35.63 -31.10 -1.31
N VAL A 219 -36.69 -31.15 -2.12
CA VAL A 219 -36.77 -30.51 -3.43
C VAL A 219 -36.61 -28.99 -3.30
N ASP A 220 -37.35 -28.35 -2.40
CA ASP A 220 -37.25 -26.91 -2.14
C ASP A 220 -35.85 -26.50 -1.67
N PHE A 221 -35.21 -27.34 -0.84
CA PHE A 221 -33.84 -27.11 -0.39
C PHE A 221 -32.89 -27.10 -1.60
N VAL A 222 -32.88 -28.15 -2.41
CA VAL A 222 -32.02 -28.23 -3.61
C VAL A 222 -32.34 -27.11 -4.61
N GLN A 223 -33.62 -26.80 -4.81
CA GLN A 223 -34.08 -25.73 -5.67
C GLN A 223 -33.50 -24.38 -5.25
N SER A 224 -33.50 -24.09 -3.95
CA SER A 224 -32.98 -22.83 -3.42
C SER A 224 -31.49 -22.62 -3.74
N TYR A 225 -30.68 -23.68 -3.69
CA TYR A 225 -29.26 -23.62 -4.04
C TYR A 225 -29.06 -23.51 -5.55
N CYS A 226 -29.79 -24.30 -6.35
CA CYS A 226 -29.70 -24.21 -7.81
C CYS A 226 -30.12 -22.82 -8.32
N ALA A 227 -31.13 -22.20 -7.70
CA ALA A 227 -31.55 -20.83 -8.02
C ALA A 227 -30.46 -19.79 -7.68
N ASN A 228 -29.81 -19.93 -6.51
CA ASN A 228 -28.70 -19.07 -6.09
C ASN A 228 -27.43 -19.26 -6.94
N LEU A 229 -27.26 -20.44 -7.55
CA LEU A 229 -26.15 -20.81 -8.41
C LEU A 229 -26.56 -20.82 -9.90
N SER A 230 -27.55 -20.01 -10.28
CA SER A 230 -28.10 -19.99 -11.64
C SER A 230 -27.11 -19.63 -12.75
N GLU A 231 -25.97 -19.01 -12.41
CA GLU A 231 -24.88 -18.74 -13.36
C GLU A 231 -23.95 -19.94 -13.59
N ILE A 232 -24.08 -21.00 -12.80
CA ILE A 232 -23.28 -22.21 -12.84
C ILE A 232 -24.09 -23.33 -13.51
N GLU A 233 -23.44 -24.10 -14.39
CA GLU A 233 -24.08 -25.19 -15.10
C GLU A 233 -24.45 -26.34 -14.15
N VAL A 234 -25.72 -26.78 -14.18
CA VAL A 234 -26.19 -27.94 -13.40
C VAL A 234 -26.09 -29.21 -14.24
N ILE A 235 -25.40 -30.21 -13.71
CA ILE A 235 -25.08 -31.48 -14.37
C ILE A 235 -25.97 -32.59 -13.80
N PRO A 236 -26.83 -33.22 -14.63
CA PRO A 236 -27.86 -34.14 -14.13
C PRO A 236 -27.37 -35.57 -13.91
N SER A 237 -26.12 -35.90 -14.28
CA SER A 237 -25.59 -37.25 -14.14
C SER A 237 -24.08 -37.25 -13.90
N GLU A 238 -23.62 -38.20 -13.09
CA GLU A 238 -22.20 -38.41 -12.82
C GLU A 238 -21.40 -38.71 -14.10
N SER A 239 -21.98 -39.43 -15.07
CA SER A 239 -21.33 -39.67 -16.37
C SER A 239 -21.03 -38.39 -17.13
N LYS A 240 -21.93 -37.40 -17.07
CA LYS A 240 -21.71 -36.09 -17.71
C LYS A 240 -20.68 -35.27 -16.94
N LEU A 241 -20.65 -35.36 -15.61
CA LEU A 241 -19.62 -34.74 -14.79
C LEU A 241 -18.23 -35.29 -15.14
N ASN A 242 -18.09 -36.61 -15.24
CA ASN A 242 -16.83 -37.25 -15.62
C ASN A 242 -16.34 -36.82 -17.01
N GLN A 243 -17.25 -36.58 -17.97
CA GLN A 243 -16.86 -36.02 -19.28
C GLN A 243 -16.28 -34.61 -19.18
N ILE A 244 -16.85 -33.76 -18.31
CA ILE A 244 -16.37 -32.38 -18.12
C ILE A 244 -15.03 -32.38 -17.38
N VAL A 245 -14.88 -33.23 -16.37
CA VAL A 245 -13.66 -33.39 -15.58
C VAL A 245 -12.50 -33.90 -16.46
N LEU A 246 -12.76 -34.84 -17.38
CA LEU A 246 -11.74 -35.39 -18.28
C LEU A 246 -11.50 -34.57 -19.55
N ASP A 247 -12.21 -33.45 -19.75
CA ASP A 247 -12.00 -32.57 -20.90
C ASP A 247 -10.66 -31.82 -20.74
N ARG A 248 -9.76 -32.02 -21.71
CA ARG A 248 -8.41 -31.40 -21.73
C ARG A 248 -8.43 -29.87 -21.75
N GLN A 249 -9.56 -29.24 -22.07
CA GLN A 249 -9.70 -27.78 -21.98
C GLN A 249 -9.78 -27.29 -20.54
N ASN A 250 -10.20 -28.15 -19.61
CA ASN A 250 -10.36 -27.84 -18.20
C ASN A 250 -9.12 -28.33 -17.43
N GLU A 251 -8.32 -27.39 -16.90
CA GLU A 251 -7.24 -27.71 -15.95
C GLU A 251 -7.81 -27.88 -14.54
N PHE A 252 -8.82 -27.07 -14.20
CA PHE A 252 -9.51 -27.13 -12.91
C PHE A 252 -11.02 -27.21 -13.10
N VAL A 253 -11.67 -28.08 -12.32
CA VAL A 253 -13.14 -28.13 -12.22
C VAL A 253 -13.55 -28.00 -10.75
N LEU A 254 -14.30 -26.94 -10.45
CA LEU A 254 -14.91 -26.72 -9.14
C LEU A 254 -16.38 -27.14 -9.20
N CYS A 255 -16.73 -28.20 -8.47
CA CYS A 255 -18.05 -28.78 -8.48
C CYS A 255 -18.76 -28.58 -7.13
N PHE A 256 -19.84 -27.80 -7.10
CA PHE A 256 -20.74 -27.79 -5.94
C PHE A 256 -21.58 -29.07 -5.96
N THR A 257 -21.31 -29.95 -5.00
CA THR A 257 -21.79 -31.34 -5.03
C THR A 257 -22.79 -31.57 -3.91
N PHE A 258 -23.99 -32.03 -4.26
CA PHE A 258 -24.92 -32.60 -3.28
C PHE A 258 -24.57 -34.07 -3.02
N THR A 259 -24.23 -34.38 -1.77
CA THR A 259 -23.65 -35.68 -1.39
C THR A 259 -24.66 -36.64 -0.78
N SER A 260 -25.73 -36.11 -0.19
CA SER A 260 -26.75 -36.89 0.53
C SER A 260 -27.99 -37.26 -0.29
N LEU A 261 -28.13 -36.81 -1.55
CA LEU A 261 -29.31 -37.12 -2.37
C LEU A 261 -29.46 -38.62 -2.67
N HIS A 262 -28.35 -39.34 -2.68
CA HIS A 262 -28.28 -40.78 -2.93
C HIS A 262 -28.54 -41.64 -1.67
N GLU A 263 -28.71 -41.04 -0.49
CA GLU A 263 -28.95 -41.80 0.76
C GLU A 263 -30.18 -42.69 0.62
N GLU A 264 -30.10 -43.92 1.15
CA GLU A 264 -31.25 -44.82 1.17
C GLU A 264 -32.37 -44.26 2.06
N GLU A 265 -33.61 -44.58 1.73
CA GLU A 265 -34.79 -44.09 2.45
C GLU A 265 -35.36 -45.22 3.34
N PRO A 266 -35.11 -45.23 4.65
CA PRO A 266 -35.56 -46.31 5.53
C PRO A 266 -37.08 -46.48 5.54
N PHE A 267 -37.82 -45.38 5.34
CA PHE A 267 -39.27 -45.41 5.25
C PHE A 267 -39.78 -46.21 4.04
N LEU A 268 -39.11 -46.12 2.88
CA LEU A 268 -39.51 -46.88 1.70
C LEU A 268 -39.26 -48.39 1.88
N ALA A 269 -38.15 -48.76 2.53
CA ALA A 269 -37.89 -50.15 2.89
C ALA A 269 -38.98 -50.70 3.82
N ASN A 270 -39.42 -49.92 4.82
CA ASN A 270 -40.51 -50.31 5.72
C ASN A 270 -41.85 -50.54 4.97
N LEU A 271 -42.21 -49.64 4.05
CA LEU A 271 -43.41 -49.82 3.19
C LEU A 271 -43.31 -51.10 2.35
N GLN A 272 -42.14 -51.37 1.78
CA GLN A 272 -41.91 -52.54 0.95
C GLN A 272 -42.01 -53.84 1.74
N HIS A 273 -41.39 -53.92 2.93
CA HIS A 273 -41.47 -55.10 3.80
C HIS A 273 -42.92 -55.39 4.24
N TYR A 274 -43.70 -54.35 4.56
CA TYR A 274 -45.12 -54.51 4.91
C TYR A 274 -45.92 -55.15 3.76
N LEU A 275 -45.70 -54.73 2.50
CA LEU A 275 -46.40 -55.29 1.35
C LEU A 275 -46.01 -56.74 1.04
N HIS A 276 -44.75 -57.10 1.25
CA HIS A 276 -44.24 -58.44 0.97
C HIS A 276 -44.42 -59.42 2.15
N LYS A 277 -44.90 -58.95 3.31
CA LYS A 277 -45.07 -59.74 4.54
C LYS A 277 -43.78 -60.42 5.00
N GLU A 278 -42.63 -59.78 4.74
CA GLU A 278 -41.34 -60.21 5.27
C GLU A 278 -41.28 -59.83 6.76
N GLY A 279 -40.78 -60.76 7.60
CA GLY A 279 -40.74 -60.57 9.04
C GLY A 279 -40.04 -59.27 9.44
N LEU A 280 -40.61 -58.54 10.40
CA LEU A 280 -40.01 -57.33 10.96
C LEU A 280 -38.69 -57.69 11.65
N GLU A 281 -37.55 -57.42 11.02
CA GLU A 281 -36.32 -57.20 11.78
C GLU A 281 -36.49 -55.86 12.53
N GLU A 282 -36.55 -55.93 13.85
CA GLU A 282 -36.53 -54.77 14.73
C GLU A 282 -35.25 -53.96 14.49
N LYS A 283 -35.33 -52.91 13.66
CA LYS A 283 -34.45 -51.74 13.71
C LYS A 283 -34.97 -50.65 12.77
N ALA A 284 -35.77 -49.71 13.30
CA ALA A 284 -35.74 -48.30 12.88
C ALA A 284 -36.73 -47.47 13.72
N ASN A 285 -36.53 -47.41 15.03
CA ASN A 285 -37.12 -46.36 15.87
C ASN A 285 -36.08 -45.30 16.24
N SER A 286 -35.08 -45.08 15.37
CA SER A 286 -34.29 -43.85 15.39
C SER A 286 -34.93 -42.89 14.40
N LYS A 287 -35.45 -41.76 14.90
CA LYS A 287 -35.63 -40.55 14.07
C LYS A 287 -34.28 -40.22 13.44
N CYS A 288 -33.98 -40.75 12.25
CA CYS A 288 -32.92 -40.22 11.43
C CYS A 288 -33.40 -38.84 10.97
N GLN A 289 -32.87 -37.81 11.62
CA GLN A 289 -33.11 -36.43 11.22
C GLN A 289 -32.66 -36.28 9.77
N ALA A 290 -33.53 -35.77 8.90
CA ALA A 290 -33.21 -35.60 7.50
C ALA A 290 -31.97 -34.69 7.34
N TRP A 291 -31.07 -35.04 6.42
CA TRP A 291 -29.76 -34.38 6.27
C TRP A 291 -29.89 -32.86 6.08
N PHE A 292 -30.93 -32.42 5.35
CA PHE A 292 -31.22 -31.00 5.08
C PHE A 292 -31.86 -30.24 6.27
N GLU A 293 -32.25 -30.92 7.35
CA GLU A 293 -32.72 -30.29 8.59
C GLU A 293 -31.61 -30.07 9.61
N CYS A 294 -30.43 -30.68 9.39
CA CYS A 294 -29.29 -30.48 10.25
C CYS A 294 -28.73 -29.06 10.10
N LYS A 295 -28.71 -28.30 11.20
CA LYS A 295 -28.22 -26.90 11.20
C LYS A 295 -26.77 -26.79 10.76
N GLN A 296 -25.91 -27.71 11.18
CA GLN A 296 -24.48 -27.71 10.84
C GLN A 296 -24.26 -27.97 9.34
N ILE A 297 -24.94 -28.99 8.80
CA ILE A 297 -24.89 -29.32 7.36
C ILE A 297 -25.41 -28.12 6.54
N SER A 298 -26.55 -27.55 6.93
CA SER A 298 -27.13 -26.37 6.28
C SER A 298 -26.23 -25.12 6.37
N GLN A 299 -25.41 -24.98 7.42
CA GLN A 299 -24.45 -23.88 7.53
C GLN A 299 -23.24 -24.09 6.60
N ARG A 300 -22.68 -25.32 6.57
CA ARG A 300 -21.59 -25.69 5.65
C ARG A 300 -22.01 -25.53 4.19
N ALA A 301 -23.16 -26.08 3.81
CA ALA A 301 -23.70 -25.98 2.45
C ALA A 301 -23.93 -24.53 2.02
N ARG A 302 -24.51 -23.68 2.89
CA ARG A 302 -24.67 -22.24 2.62
C ARG A 302 -23.34 -21.53 2.43
N LYS A 303 -22.35 -21.83 3.27
CA LYS A 303 -21.01 -21.27 3.15
C LYS A 303 -20.38 -21.68 1.80
N ALA A 304 -20.36 -22.97 1.50
CA ALA A 304 -19.85 -23.53 0.25
C ALA A 304 -20.51 -22.89 -0.99
N ALA A 305 -21.84 -22.77 -0.98
CA ALA A 305 -22.59 -22.18 -2.09
C ALA A 305 -22.27 -20.69 -2.29
N ARG A 306 -22.15 -19.90 -1.21
CA ARG A 306 -21.74 -18.50 -1.30
C ARG A 306 -20.31 -18.39 -1.84
N SER A 307 -19.38 -19.15 -1.27
CA SER A 307 -17.99 -19.13 -1.67
C SER A 307 -17.79 -19.47 -3.15
N ILE A 308 -18.44 -20.52 -3.66
CA ILE A 308 -18.33 -20.87 -5.08
C ILE A 308 -19.06 -19.87 -6.00
N SER A 309 -20.19 -19.30 -5.56
CA SER A 309 -20.90 -18.25 -6.31
C SER A 309 -20.03 -16.99 -6.48
N ASP A 310 -19.42 -16.52 -5.39
CA ASP A 310 -18.54 -15.34 -5.41
C ASP A 310 -17.29 -15.61 -6.25
N PHE A 311 -16.66 -16.77 -6.04
CA PHE A 311 -15.45 -17.16 -6.75
C PHE A 311 -15.69 -17.38 -8.25
N SER A 312 -16.83 -17.97 -8.63
CA SER A 312 -17.19 -18.16 -10.04
C SER A 312 -17.35 -16.85 -10.78
N ARG A 313 -17.99 -15.84 -10.16
CA ARG A 313 -18.15 -14.51 -10.74
C ARG A 313 -16.84 -13.80 -11.02
N LEU A 314 -15.87 -13.95 -10.13
CA LEU A 314 -14.55 -13.32 -10.23
C LEU A 314 -13.64 -14.00 -11.27
N ASN A 315 -13.82 -15.30 -11.48
CA ASN A 315 -12.94 -16.10 -12.34
C ASN A 315 -13.62 -16.55 -13.66
N LYS A 316 -14.73 -15.92 -14.08
CA LYS A 316 -15.45 -16.26 -15.33
C LYS A 316 -14.57 -16.20 -16.59
N SER A 317 -13.58 -15.30 -16.61
CA SER A 317 -12.66 -15.13 -17.75
C SER A 317 -11.51 -16.16 -17.76
N HIS A 318 -11.38 -16.99 -16.72
CA HIS A 318 -10.32 -17.97 -16.62
C HIS A 318 -10.67 -19.21 -17.47
N GLY A 319 -10.27 -19.20 -18.75
CA GLY A 319 -10.70 -20.18 -19.75
C GLY A 319 -10.38 -21.65 -19.46
N LYS A 320 -9.56 -21.96 -18.46
CA LYS A 320 -9.23 -23.32 -18.02
C LYS A 320 -9.94 -23.78 -16.75
N LEU A 321 -10.75 -22.91 -16.13
CA LEU A 321 -11.48 -23.19 -14.90
C LEU A 321 -12.97 -23.35 -15.21
N ARG A 322 -13.54 -24.50 -14.86
CA ARG A 322 -14.98 -24.77 -15.03
C ARG A 322 -15.68 -24.84 -13.68
N PHE A 323 -16.90 -24.31 -13.62
CA PHE A 323 -17.79 -24.39 -12.47
C PHE A 323 -19.00 -25.23 -12.84
N VAL A 324 -19.36 -26.18 -11.98
CA VAL A 324 -20.52 -27.06 -12.17
C VAL A 324 -21.24 -27.33 -10.85
N VAL A 325 -22.52 -27.70 -10.94
CA VAL A 325 -23.32 -28.23 -9.83
C VAL A 325 -23.68 -29.67 -10.17
N ALA A 326 -23.48 -30.62 -9.27
CA ALA A 326 -23.81 -32.03 -9.50
C ALA A 326 -24.28 -32.73 -8.22
N SER A 327 -24.66 -34.00 -8.35
CA SER A 327 -24.83 -34.90 -7.20
C SER A 327 -23.87 -36.08 -7.35
N VAL A 328 -23.11 -36.36 -6.29
CA VAL A 328 -22.18 -37.49 -6.19
C VAL A 328 -22.27 -38.02 -4.77
N PRO A 329 -22.54 -39.31 -4.54
CA PRO A 329 -22.71 -39.87 -3.21
C PRO A 329 -21.42 -39.80 -2.39
N ASP A 330 -21.48 -39.22 -1.19
CA ASP A 330 -20.35 -39.19 -0.25
C ASP A 330 -20.85 -39.19 1.20
N LYS A 331 -20.56 -40.28 1.91
CA LYS A 331 -20.98 -40.49 3.30
C LYS A 331 -20.08 -39.76 4.30
N ASP A 332 -18.84 -39.46 3.92
CA ASP A 332 -17.87 -38.79 4.79
C ASP A 332 -18.11 -37.27 4.82
N ASN A 333 -18.72 -36.72 3.77
CA ASN A 333 -19.08 -35.30 3.67
C ASN A 333 -20.59 -35.10 3.43
N PRO A 334 -21.47 -35.31 4.43
CA PRO A 334 -22.91 -35.25 4.22
C PRO A 334 -23.43 -33.84 3.89
N GLY A 335 -24.45 -33.79 3.04
CA GLY A 335 -25.15 -32.59 2.59
C GLY A 335 -24.65 -32.01 1.27
N ALA A 336 -23.83 -30.96 1.34
CA ALA A 336 -23.23 -30.35 0.17
C ALA A 336 -21.85 -29.72 0.46
N SER A 337 -20.92 -29.88 -0.47
CA SER A 337 -19.57 -29.34 -0.40
C SER A 337 -19.04 -28.96 -1.78
N VAL A 338 -17.87 -28.30 -1.83
CA VAL A 338 -17.17 -28.01 -3.08
C VAL A 338 -16.10 -29.05 -3.29
N TYR A 339 -16.16 -29.73 -4.43
CA TYR A 339 -15.15 -30.67 -4.89
C TYR A 339 -14.20 -29.95 -5.86
N LEU A 340 -12.91 -30.24 -5.75
CA LEU A 340 -11.88 -29.75 -6.65
C LEU A 340 -11.30 -30.92 -7.44
N TYR A 341 -11.41 -30.83 -8.76
CA TYR A 341 -10.69 -31.67 -9.70
C TYR A 341 -9.56 -30.87 -10.37
N GLU A 342 -8.38 -31.49 -10.50
CA GLU A 342 -7.18 -30.94 -11.15
C GLU A 342 -6.72 -31.97 -12.20
N ASP A 343 -6.62 -31.56 -13.46
CA ASP A 343 -6.22 -32.40 -14.60
C ASP A 343 -6.96 -33.75 -14.73
N GLY A 344 -8.22 -33.78 -14.30
CA GLY A 344 -9.10 -34.97 -14.36
C GLY A 344 -9.16 -35.79 -13.07
N ASP A 345 -8.30 -35.52 -12.10
CA ASP A 345 -8.25 -36.24 -10.83
C ASP A 345 -8.96 -35.47 -9.72
N LEU A 346 -9.68 -36.18 -8.83
CA LEU A 346 -10.28 -35.59 -7.64
C LEU A 346 -9.20 -35.30 -6.59
N VAL A 347 -8.91 -34.02 -6.36
CA VAL A 347 -7.89 -33.58 -5.40
C VAL A 347 -8.48 -33.35 -4.01
N SER A 348 -9.72 -32.87 -3.92
CA SER A 348 -10.38 -32.62 -2.64
C SER A 348 -11.90 -32.73 -2.74
N CYS A 349 -12.52 -33.42 -1.77
CA CYS A 349 -13.97 -33.57 -1.59
C CYS A 349 -14.58 -32.54 -0.61
N SER A 350 -13.77 -31.65 -0.04
CA SER A 350 -14.22 -30.56 0.82
C SER A 350 -13.30 -29.35 0.68
N PHE A 351 -13.17 -28.83 -0.54
CA PHE A 351 -12.28 -27.72 -0.85
C PHE A 351 -12.87 -26.39 -0.35
N ASP A 352 -12.20 -25.77 0.63
CA ASP A 352 -12.55 -24.44 1.12
C ASP A 352 -11.91 -23.37 0.24
N LEU A 353 -12.73 -22.68 -0.56
CA LEU A 353 -12.28 -21.54 -1.37
C LEU A 353 -11.85 -20.38 -0.46
N PRO A 354 -10.67 -19.75 -0.70
CA PRO A 354 -10.24 -18.60 0.07
C PRO A 354 -11.26 -17.46 0.03
N SER A 355 -11.67 -16.98 1.20
CA SER A 355 -12.50 -15.78 1.29
C SER A 355 -11.66 -14.53 1.03
N LYS A 356 -12.33 -13.36 0.96
CA LYS A 356 -11.68 -12.05 0.98
C LYS A 356 -10.63 -12.00 2.13
N PRO A 357 -9.35 -11.68 1.85
CA PRO A 357 -8.31 -11.61 2.87
C PRO A 357 -8.63 -10.61 3.99
N LEU A 358 -8.06 -10.77 5.19
CA LEU A 358 -8.18 -9.80 6.29
C LEU A 358 -7.34 -8.53 6.04
N PRO A 359 -7.58 -7.38 6.73
CA PRO A 359 -6.77 -6.17 6.57
C PRO A 359 -5.27 -6.45 6.74
N LEU A 360 -4.46 -6.08 5.75
CA LEU A 360 -3.01 -6.19 5.85
C LEU A 360 -2.47 -5.07 6.74
N LEU A 361 -1.31 -5.32 7.36
CA LEU A 361 -0.57 -4.32 8.10
C LEU A 361 0.53 -3.75 7.22
N VAL A 362 0.56 -2.43 7.10
CA VAL A 362 1.62 -1.73 6.37
C VAL A 362 2.69 -1.28 7.35
N THR A 363 3.89 -1.85 7.21
CA THR A 363 5.05 -1.56 8.07
C THR A 363 6.29 -1.28 7.22
N GLY A 364 7.43 -1.02 7.86
CA GLY A 364 8.71 -0.91 7.16
C GLY A 364 8.73 0.11 6.00
N ILE A 365 8.03 1.24 6.17
CA ILE A 365 7.88 2.26 5.11
C ILE A 365 9.25 2.91 4.86
N ARG A 366 9.73 2.81 3.62
CA ARG A 366 10.95 3.46 3.13
C ARG A 366 10.58 4.44 2.01
N HIS A 367 11.60 5.08 1.45
CA HIS A 367 11.43 5.99 0.31
C HIS A 367 11.05 5.29 -0.99
N ASP A 368 11.47 4.03 -1.16
CA ASP A 368 11.39 3.25 -2.39
C ASP A 368 10.65 1.92 -2.21
N SER A 369 10.28 1.58 -0.97
CA SER A 369 9.65 0.31 -0.66
C SER A 369 8.74 0.38 0.56
N VAL A 370 7.79 -0.55 0.64
CA VAL A 370 6.88 -0.71 1.76
C VAL A 370 6.75 -2.21 2.07
N GLN A 371 6.74 -2.57 3.36
CA GLN A 371 6.51 -3.94 3.80
C GLN A 371 5.02 -4.15 4.05
N LEU A 372 4.43 -5.12 3.38
CA LEU A 372 3.05 -5.54 3.53
C LEU A 372 3.01 -6.85 4.30
N THR A 373 2.32 -6.87 5.44
CA THR A 373 2.08 -8.09 6.22
C THR A 373 0.64 -8.53 6.00
N PHE A 374 0.44 -9.60 5.23
CA PHE A 374 -0.87 -10.19 4.97
C PHE A 374 -1.41 -10.90 6.20
N GLN A 375 -2.70 -10.72 6.43
CA GLN A 375 -3.45 -11.53 7.38
C GLN A 375 -4.27 -12.58 6.61
N PRO A 376 -4.27 -13.84 7.05
CA PRO A 376 -4.93 -14.92 6.33
C PRO A 376 -6.44 -14.66 6.19
N ALA A 377 -7.04 -15.20 5.13
CA ALA A 377 -8.48 -15.19 4.96
C ALA A 377 -9.18 -15.98 6.09
N GLU A 378 -10.42 -15.59 6.43
CA GLU A 378 -11.22 -16.30 7.45
C GLU A 378 -11.50 -17.76 7.04
N TYR A 379 -11.61 -18.00 5.73
CA TYR A 379 -11.86 -19.33 5.15
C TYR A 379 -10.85 -19.64 4.05
N GLY A 380 -10.54 -20.93 3.86
CA GLY A 380 -9.67 -21.42 2.79
C GLY A 380 -8.20 -21.04 2.93
N ARG A 381 -7.74 -20.71 4.15
CA ARG A 381 -6.36 -20.25 4.43
C ARG A 381 -5.31 -21.25 3.98
N GLU A 382 -5.58 -22.55 4.17
CA GLU A 382 -4.71 -23.67 3.81
C GLU A 382 -4.57 -23.84 2.29
N ASN A 383 -5.51 -23.31 1.52
CA ASN A 383 -5.51 -23.41 0.06
C ASN A 383 -4.86 -22.19 -0.62
N ILE A 384 -4.38 -21.20 0.15
CA ILE A 384 -3.69 -20.01 -0.37
C ILE A 384 -2.26 -20.38 -0.78
N THR A 385 -1.94 -20.18 -2.05
CA THR A 385 -0.61 -20.40 -2.62
C THR A 385 0.22 -19.12 -2.69
N SER A 386 -0.42 -17.98 -2.92
CA SER A 386 0.21 -16.65 -2.97
C SER A 386 -0.83 -15.53 -2.88
N TYR A 387 -0.39 -14.27 -2.97
CA TYR A 387 -1.26 -13.10 -2.99
C TYR A 387 -1.02 -12.29 -4.27
N GLN A 388 -2.10 -11.73 -4.82
CA GLN A 388 -2.03 -10.69 -5.85
C GLN A 388 -2.19 -9.35 -5.16
N VAL A 389 -1.19 -8.48 -5.25
CA VAL A 389 -1.22 -7.12 -4.74
C VAL A 389 -1.34 -6.17 -5.90
N GLU A 390 -2.27 -5.25 -5.79
CA GLU A 390 -2.44 -4.15 -6.70
C GLU A 390 -2.20 -2.84 -5.96
N TYR A 391 -1.41 -1.95 -6.55
CA TYR A 391 -1.06 -0.68 -5.94
C TYR A 391 -1.17 0.45 -6.94
N ARG A 392 -1.58 1.62 -6.46
CA ARG A 392 -1.62 2.84 -7.27
C ARG A 392 -1.09 4.00 -6.47
N ALA A 393 -0.41 4.92 -7.16
CA ALA A 393 -0.07 6.19 -6.56
C ALA A 393 -1.30 7.12 -6.57
N GLU A 394 -1.41 8.01 -5.60
CA GLU A 394 -2.43 9.04 -5.59
C GLU A 394 -2.32 9.91 -6.86
N GLY A 395 -3.44 10.12 -7.55
CA GLY A 395 -3.52 10.77 -8.85
C GLY A 395 -3.33 9.85 -10.08
N GLU A 396 -2.94 8.58 -9.90
CA GLU A 396 -2.94 7.59 -10.99
C GLU A 396 -4.29 6.86 -11.07
N GLU A 397 -4.86 6.75 -12.27
CA GLU A 397 -6.12 6.04 -12.49
C GLU A 397 -5.96 4.51 -12.46
N ASN A 398 -4.83 4.02 -13.00
CA ASN A 398 -4.59 2.60 -13.21
C ASN A 398 -3.85 1.95 -12.03
N TRP A 399 -4.29 0.76 -11.64
CA TRP A 399 -3.60 -0.09 -10.68
C TRP A 399 -2.44 -0.84 -11.34
N LYS A 400 -1.32 -0.97 -10.62
CA LYS A 400 -0.18 -1.81 -10.99
C LYS A 400 -0.26 -3.11 -10.20
N THR A 401 -0.08 -4.25 -10.86
CA THR A 401 -0.25 -5.57 -10.25
C THR A 401 1.10 -6.26 -10.03
N VAL A 402 1.30 -6.84 -8.85
CA VAL A 402 2.46 -7.66 -8.47
C VAL A 402 1.95 -8.88 -7.72
N ASN A 403 2.45 -10.06 -8.09
CA ASN A 403 2.13 -11.31 -7.41
C ASN A 403 3.25 -11.68 -6.45
N THR A 404 2.91 -12.22 -5.28
CA THR A 404 3.90 -12.80 -4.37
C THR A 404 4.33 -14.18 -4.86
N GLU A 405 5.56 -14.58 -4.53
CA GLU A 405 6.12 -15.88 -4.94
C GLU A 405 5.57 -17.04 -4.10
N SER A 406 5.07 -16.75 -2.90
CA SER A 406 4.55 -17.74 -1.95
C SER A 406 3.45 -17.14 -1.05
N SER A 407 2.86 -17.98 -0.21
CA SER A 407 1.87 -17.63 0.82
C SER A 407 2.49 -17.04 2.10
N GLN A 408 3.76 -16.61 2.06
CA GLN A 408 4.41 -15.93 3.17
C GLN A 408 3.60 -14.73 3.66
N GLU A 409 3.60 -14.55 4.97
CA GLU A 409 2.85 -13.47 5.63
C GLU A 409 3.41 -12.09 5.31
N THR A 410 4.66 -11.96 4.87
CA THR A 410 5.28 -10.66 4.59
C THR A 410 5.78 -10.56 3.16
N PHE A 411 5.57 -9.40 2.56
CA PHE A 411 6.03 -9.08 1.21
C PHE A 411 6.58 -7.65 1.14
N LEU A 412 7.78 -7.50 0.57
CA LEU A 412 8.44 -6.22 0.41
C LEU A 412 8.20 -5.69 -1.00
N LEU A 413 7.26 -4.75 -1.15
CA LEU A 413 7.02 -4.07 -2.41
C LEU A 413 8.09 -3.00 -2.65
N ARG A 414 8.84 -3.09 -3.74
CA ARG A 414 9.93 -2.18 -4.12
C ARG A 414 9.57 -1.35 -5.36
N GLY A 415 10.38 -0.32 -5.65
CA GLY A 415 10.23 0.52 -6.85
C GLY A 415 9.19 1.64 -6.70
N LEU A 416 8.87 2.01 -5.46
CA LEU A 416 8.01 3.15 -5.16
C LEU A 416 8.78 4.46 -5.28
N SER A 417 8.08 5.57 -5.49
CA SER A 417 8.68 6.90 -5.56
C SER A 417 8.71 7.55 -4.16
N PRO A 418 9.77 8.28 -3.80
CA PRO A 418 9.85 9.02 -2.53
C PRO A 418 8.78 10.13 -2.45
N ASN A 419 8.37 10.46 -1.22
CA ASN A 419 7.36 11.49 -0.91
C ASN A 419 5.99 11.30 -1.59
N ARG A 420 5.61 10.07 -1.94
CA ARG A 420 4.39 9.80 -2.72
C ARG A 420 3.43 8.91 -1.94
N GLN A 421 2.13 9.19 -2.09
CA GLN A 421 1.08 8.42 -1.44
C GLN A 421 0.67 7.24 -2.32
N TYR A 422 0.51 6.07 -1.69
CA TYR A 422 0.09 4.84 -2.35
C TYR A 422 -1.10 4.20 -1.64
N GLN A 423 -1.99 3.63 -2.43
CA GLN A 423 -3.08 2.77 -1.97
C GLN A 423 -2.81 1.35 -2.43
N PHE A 424 -3.19 0.37 -1.61
CA PHE A 424 -3.00 -1.05 -1.89
C PHE A 424 -4.33 -1.77 -1.82
N GLN A 425 -4.63 -2.61 -2.81
CA GLN A 425 -5.70 -3.60 -2.77
C GLN A 425 -5.10 -4.97 -3.08
N TYR A 426 -5.70 -6.04 -2.59
CA TYR A 426 -5.07 -7.36 -2.67
C TYR A 426 -6.08 -8.50 -2.59
N ALA A 427 -5.76 -9.61 -3.23
CA ALA A 427 -6.56 -10.83 -3.24
C ALA A 427 -5.68 -12.04 -2.90
N ALA A 428 -6.26 -13.05 -2.25
CA ALA A 428 -5.61 -14.33 -2.08
C ALA A 428 -5.69 -15.13 -3.40
N ARG A 429 -4.63 -15.86 -3.71
CA ARG A 429 -4.56 -16.77 -4.85
C ARG A 429 -4.51 -18.20 -4.32
N CYS A 430 -5.39 -19.04 -4.84
CA CYS A 430 -5.30 -20.49 -4.71
C CYS A 430 -5.00 -21.10 -6.09
N LYS A 431 -4.72 -22.41 -6.15
CA LYS A 431 -4.43 -23.08 -7.42
C LYS A 431 -5.46 -22.78 -8.52
N PRO A 432 -6.78 -22.86 -8.27
CA PRO A 432 -7.77 -22.66 -9.32
C PRO A 432 -7.96 -21.19 -9.73
N GLY A 433 -7.63 -20.21 -8.88
CA GLY A 433 -7.93 -18.80 -9.18
C GLY A 433 -7.76 -17.82 -8.01
N LEU A 434 -8.42 -16.66 -8.14
CA LEU A 434 -8.32 -15.54 -7.19
C LEU A 434 -9.59 -15.40 -6.32
N SER A 435 -9.38 -15.05 -5.05
CA SER A 435 -10.44 -14.65 -4.13
C SER A 435 -11.00 -13.26 -4.49
N GLU A 436 -12.04 -12.84 -3.76
CA GLU A 436 -12.47 -11.44 -3.78
C GLU A 436 -11.34 -10.51 -3.31
N THR A 437 -11.21 -9.37 -3.98
CA THR A 437 -10.20 -8.35 -3.67
C THR A 437 -10.61 -7.54 -2.44
N ARG A 438 -9.67 -7.36 -1.50
CA ARG A 438 -9.78 -6.41 -0.38
C ARG A 438 -9.88 -4.99 -0.92
N ASN A 439 -10.84 -4.22 -0.43
CA ASN A 439 -10.92 -2.79 -0.71
C ASN A 439 -9.59 -2.11 -0.38
N ALA A 440 -9.29 -1.03 -1.12
CA ALA A 440 -8.07 -0.27 -0.97
C ALA A 440 -7.80 0.13 0.49
N THR A 441 -6.55 0.01 0.93
CA THR A 441 -6.09 0.53 2.22
C THR A 441 -6.21 2.05 2.28
N GLN A 442 -6.08 2.62 3.48
CA GLN A 442 -5.76 4.04 3.61
C GLN A 442 -4.45 4.36 2.87
N SER A 443 -4.34 5.58 2.36
CA SER A 443 -3.14 6.03 1.63
C SER A 443 -1.93 6.04 2.57
N VAL A 444 -0.84 5.40 2.13
CA VAL A 444 0.43 5.35 2.85
C VAL A 444 1.44 6.18 2.09
N LYS A 445 2.05 7.15 2.79
CA LYS A 445 3.05 8.04 2.21
C LYS A 445 4.45 7.44 2.39
N THR A 446 5.19 7.26 1.29
CA THR A 446 6.61 6.86 1.35
C THR A 446 7.45 7.96 1.98
N LEU A 447 8.61 7.58 2.53
CA LEU A 447 9.51 8.56 3.14
C LEU A 447 9.98 9.59 2.11
N PRO A 448 10.22 10.85 2.53
CA PRO A 448 10.51 11.95 1.62
C PRO A 448 11.85 11.82 0.90
N THR A 449 12.79 11.07 1.48
CA THR A 449 14.13 10.88 0.93
C THR A 449 14.71 9.54 1.35
N GLY A 450 15.61 9.00 0.52
CA GLY A 450 16.46 7.86 0.86
C GLY A 450 17.49 8.19 1.95
N PRO A 451 18.23 7.18 2.43
CA PRO A 451 19.29 7.39 3.40
C PRO A 451 20.41 8.28 2.82
N PRO A 452 21.08 9.10 3.65
CA PRO A 452 22.37 9.68 3.30
C PRO A 452 23.41 8.60 2.98
N GLY A 453 24.46 8.99 2.26
CA GLY A 453 25.60 8.11 2.01
C GLY A 453 26.25 7.64 3.31
N LYS A 454 26.90 6.46 3.27
CA LYS A 454 27.63 5.92 4.43
C LYS A 454 28.62 6.97 4.97
N PRO A 455 28.59 7.29 6.28
CA PRO A 455 29.49 8.28 6.84
C PRO A 455 30.95 7.83 6.73
N ARG A 456 31.82 8.75 6.33
CA ARG A 456 33.25 8.57 6.13
C ARG A 456 34.00 9.35 7.20
N LYS A 457 35.02 8.71 7.77
CA LYS A 457 35.92 9.31 8.76
C LYS A 457 36.73 10.43 8.09
N VAL A 458 36.74 11.61 8.71
CA VAL A 458 37.56 12.75 8.28
C VAL A 458 38.76 12.89 9.20
N SER A 459 38.53 12.97 10.51
CA SER A 459 39.56 12.97 11.54
C SER A 459 39.06 12.28 12.81
N VAL A 460 39.99 11.74 13.58
CA VAL A 460 39.72 11.00 14.81
C VAL A 460 40.77 11.44 15.84
N GLY A 461 40.32 11.93 16.98
CA GLY A 461 41.15 12.22 18.16
C GLY A 461 40.70 11.41 19.37
N SER A 462 41.27 11.72 20.54
CA SER A 462 40.98 10.96 21.77
C SER A 462 39.58 11.23 22.32
N SER A 463 39.05 12.44 22.10
CA SER A 463 37.71 12.85 22.55
C SER A 463 36.81 13.41 21.45
N VAL A 464 37.25 13.31 20.19
CA VAL A 464 36.59 13.93 19.03
C VAL A 464 36.58 12.99 17.83
N ILE A 465 35.44 12.90 17.12
CA ILE A 465 35.34 12.24 15.82
C ILE A 465 34.67 13.20 14.83
N SER A 466 35.31 13.44 13.69
CA SER A 466 34.74 14.19 12.58
C SER A 466 34.36 13.27 11.42
N VAL A 467 33.13 13.38 10.95
CA VAL A 467 32.58 12.55 9.87
C VAL A 467 31.97 13.42 8.77
N SER A 468 32.02 12.93 7.53
CA SER A 468 31.34 13.49 6.37
C SER A 468 30.53 12.41 5.65
N TRP A 469 29.48 12.78 4.92
CA TRP A 469 28.65 11.81 4.17
C TRP A 469 28.23 12.39 2.82
N GLY A 470 27.60 11.57 1.98
CA GLY A 470 26.96 12.06 0.75
C GLY A 470 25.51 12.45 1.02
N SER A 471 24.99 13.46 0.32
CA SER A 471 23.55 13.73 0.32
C SER A 471 22.76 12.50 -0.21
N PRO A 472 21.51 12.30 0.22
CA PRO A 472 20.67 11.21 -0.29
C PRO A 472 20.57 11.23 -1.83
N SER A 473 20.70 10.06 -2.45
CA SER A 473 20.62 9.92 -3.92
C SER A 473 19.19 10.04 -4.46
N ALA A 474 18.19 9.76 -3.63
CA ALA A 474 16.78 9.78 -3.98
C ALA A 474 16.04 10.74 -3.06
N ILE A 475 15.63 11.90 -3.59
CA ILE A 475 14.88 12.94 -2.90
C ILE A 475 13.54 13.10 -3.63
N GLY A 476 12.44 13.09 -2.88
CA GLY A 476 11.10 13.24 -3.45
C GLY A 476 10.88 14.61 -4.07
N VAL A 477 9.89 14.68 -4.96
CA VAL A 477 9.46 15.96 -5.55
C VAL A 477 9.00 16.90 -4.43
N ASP A 478 9.39 18.17 -4.52
CA ASP A 478 9.11 19.24 -3.55
C ASP A 478 9.65 18.99 -2.13
N VAL A 479 10.65 18.12 -1.98
CA VAL A 479 11.32 17.88 -0.70
C VAL A 479 12.61 18.70 -0.61
N VAL A 480 12.74 19.48 0.46
CA VAL A 480 13.97 20.20 0.82
C VAL A 480 14.56 19.63 2.10
N ILE A 481 15.81 19.18 2.04
CA ILE A 481 16.57 18.75 3.22
C ILE A 481 17.02 20.00 3.99
N LYS A 482 16.61 20.12 5.25
CA LYS A 482 16.90 21.26 6.14
C LYS A 482 18.21 21.06 6.91
N GLU A 483 18.39 19.87 7.46
CA GLU A 483 19.54 19.50 8.30
C GLU A 483 19.76 17.98 8.29
N TYR A 484 20.80 17.51 8.95
CA TYR A 484 21.06 16.09 9.18
C TYR A 484 21.08 15.77 10.67
N LYS A 485 20.61 14.57 11.00
CA LYS A 485 20.64 13.99 12.34
C LYS A 485 21.74 12.94 12.38
N VAL A 486 22.74 13.16 13.22
CA VAL A 486 23.86 12.24 13.45
C VAL A 486 23.58 11.48 14.74
N GLU A 487 23.52 10.16 14.65
CA GLU A 487 23.30 9.25 15.76
C GLU A 487 24.58 8.46 16.03
N TYR A 488 25.02 8.37 17.28
CA TYR A 488 26.21 7.61 17.67
C TYR A 488 26.03 6.86 18.99
N ARG A 489 26.71 5.72 19.13
CA ARG A 489 26.72 4.92 20.37
C ARG A 489 28.07 4.21 20.54
N VAL A 490 28.40 3.84 21.78
CA VAL A 490 29.58 3.02 22.06
C VAL A 490 29.34 1.60 21.53
N GLY A 491 30.27 1.07 20.74
CA GLY A 491 30.27 -0.30 20.25
C GLY A 491 31.00 -1.21 21.24
N ASN A 492 30.25 -1.87 22.14
CA ASN A 492 30.83 -2.92 22.99
C ASN A 492 30.72 -4.27 22.26
N GLU A 493 31.77 -5.09 22.31
CA GLU A 493 31.82 -6.41 21.67
C GLU A 493 30.80 -7.42 22.25
N ASN A 494 30.24 -7.16 23.44
CA ASN A 494 29.38 -8.10 24.19
C ASN A 494 27.93 -7.61 24.43
N SER A 495 27.37 -6.76 23.58
CA SER A 495 25.96 -6.36 23.72
C SER A 495 25.25 -6.41 22.38
N GLU A 496 24.33 -7.37 22.25
CA GLU A 496 23.36 -7.44 21.15
C GLU A 496 22.57 -6.12 21.11
N GLY A 497 22.97 -5.19 20.24
CA GLY A 497 22.12 -4.24 19.53
C GLY A 497 21.28 -3.21 20.30
N ASN A 498 21.14 -3.25 21.63
CA ASN A 498 20.07 -2.56 22.37
C ASN A 498 20.49 -1.29 23.16
N GLY A 499 21.67 -0.73 22.89
CA GLY A 499 22.08 0.56 23.46
C GLY A 499 21.37 1.75 22.79
N GLU A 500 20.87 2.69 23.59
CA GLU A 500 20.26 3.95 23.13
C GLU A 500 21.27 4.78 22.32
N TRP A 501 20.80 5.39 21.23
CA TRP A 501 21.63 6.21 20.35
C TRP A 501 21.68 7.65 20.87
N ASN A 502 22.88 8.22 20.97
CA ASN A 502 23.03 9.66 21.22
C ASN A 502 22.76 10.43 19.93
N GLU A 503 21.90 11.45 19.99
CA GLU A 503 21.53 12.29 18.85
C GLU A 503 22.26 13.64 18.88
N ARG A 504 22.73 14.08 17.70
CA ARG A 504 23.13 15.46 17.42
C ARG A 504 22.57 15.92 16.08
N ARG A 505 22.29 17.22 15.97
CA ARG A 505 21.76 17.83 14.74
C ARG A 505 22.75 18.84 14.19
N THR A 506 22.86 18.88 12.87
CA THR A 506 23.75 19.83 12.20
C THR A 506 23.23 21.28 12.22
N GLY A 507 21.93 21.50 12.48
CA GLY A 507 21.28 22.82 12.52
C GLY A 507 21.07 23.47 11.15
N ARG A 508 21.76 22.97 10.11
CA ARG A 508 21.73 23.43 8.73
C ARG A 508 22.13 22.29 7.78
N LYS A 509 21.85 22.45 6.48
CA LYS A 509 22.18 21.46 5.45
C LYS A 509 23.69 21.45 5.18
N ILE A 510 24.42 20.69 5.99
CA ILE A 510 25.87 20.45 5.86
C ILE A 510 26.14 18.96 6.04
N GLU A 511 26.82 18.36 5.06
CA GLU A 511 27.18 16.95 5.01
C GLU A 511 28.45 16.61 5.83
N PHE A 512 28.64 17.31 6.94
CA PHE A 512 29.79 17.19 7.83
C PHE A 512 29.38 17.50 9.27
N PHE A 513 29.90 16.72 10.22
CA PHE A 513 29.70 16.99 11.64
C PHE A 513 30.86 16.48 12.49
N GLN A 514 31.17 17.24 13.54
CA GLN A 514 32.18 16.91 14.54
C GLN A 514 31.51 16.59 15.87
N ILE A 515 31.74 15.38 16.37
CA ILE A 515 31.23 14.90 17.66
C ILE A 515 32.34 15.07 18.69
N ASN A 516 32.05 15.82 19.76
CA ASN A 516 32.97 16.10 20.85
C ASN A 516 32.54 15.38 22.13
N GLY A 517 33.47 15.25 23.09
CA GLY A 517 33.20 14.68 24.42
C GLY A 517 33.11 13.16 24.41
N LEU A 518 33.86 12.51 23.52
CA LEU A 518 33.94 11.06 23.42
C LEU A 518 35.00 10.51 24.39
N SER A 519 34.84 9.25 24.78
CA SER A 519 35.81 8.55 25.61
C SER A 519 37.01 8.11 24.75
N PRO A 520 38.25 8.27 25.22
CA PRO A 520 39.45 7.73 24.56
C PRO A 520 39.38 6.21 24.39
N GLN A 521 40.12 5.69 23.40
CA GLN A 521 40.24 4.25 23.12
C GLN A 521 38.91 3.48 23.01
N SER A 522 37.83 4.16 22.65
CA SER A 522 36.49 3.60 22.67
C SER A 522 35.96 3.46 21.25
N LEU A 523 35.41 2.28 20.92
CA LEU A 523 34.75 2.04 19.65
C LEU A 523 33.39 2.72 19.65
N TYR A 524 33.07 3.46 18.59
CA TYR A 524 31.77 4.08 18.36
C TYR A 524 31.18 3.59 17.04
N ARG A 525 29.86 3.34 17.03
CA ARG A 525 29.06 3.16 15.82
C ARG A 525 28.30 4.44 15.52
N LEU A 526 28.33 4.89 14.27
CA LEU A 526 27.69 6.12 13.84
C LEU A 526 26.80 5.88 12.63
N ARG A 527 25.66 6.57 12.57
CA ARG A 527 24.76 6.60 11.41
C ARG A 527 24.14 7.99 11.26
N VAL A 528 23.71 8.32 10.05
CA VAL A 528 23.19 9.66 9.73
C VAL A 528 21.84 9.54 9.03
N SER A 529 20.89 10.39 9.41
CA SER A 529 19.58 10.51 8.77
C SER A 529 19.39 11.94 8.24
N ALA A 530 18.73 12.10 7.10
CA ALA A 530 18.34 13.42 6.59
C ALA A 530 17.06 13.88 7.28
N VAL A 531 16.97 15.17 7.60
CA VAL A 531 15.78 15.81 8.18
C VAL A 531 15.25 16.83 7.17
N CYS A 532 14.02 16.62 6.72
CA CYS A 532 13.36 17.46 5.73
C CYS A 532 12.72 18.71 6.38
N ALA A 533 12.36 19.69 5.57
CA ALA A 533 11.75 20.95 6.03
C ALA A 533 10.40 20.75 6.76
N ASP A 534 9.65 19.70 6.41
CA ASP A 534 8.41 19.28 7.06
C ASP A 534 8.63 18.50 8.37
N GLY A 535 9.89 18.29 8.77
CA GLY A 535 10.29 17.55 9.96
C GLY A 535 10.39 16.03 9.76
N ALA A 536 10.01 15.50 8.59
CA ALA A 536 10.13 14.08 8.31
C ALA A 536 11.59 13.66 8.15
N GLN A 537 11.91 12.44 8.60
CA GLN A 537 13.27 11.91 8.62
C GLN A 537 13.42 10.73 7.65
N SER A 538 14.60 10.62 7.04
CA SER A 538 14.96 9.44 6.24
C SER A 538 15.16 8.21 7.13
N VAL A 539 15.23 7.03 6.51
CA VAL A 539 15.92 5.91 7.16
C VAL A 539 17.40 6.27 7.40
N PRO A 540 18.03 5.76 8.48
CA PRO A 540 19.45 6.01 8.72
C PRO A 540 20.34 5.40 7.62
N SER A 541 21.50 6.01 7.41
CA SER A 541 22.59 5.47 6.60
C SER A 541 23.08 4.13 7.14
N GLU A 542 23.90 3.43 6.34
CA GLU A 542 24.72 2.35 6.88
C GLU A 542 25.58 2.83 8.04
N GLU A 543 25.80 1.95 9.03
CA GLU A 543 26.62 2.23 10.19
C GLU A 543 28.11 2.28 9.79
N VAL A 544 28.85 3.22 10.38
CA VAL A 544 30.32 3.24 10.34
C VAL A 544 30.86 3.04 11.74
N GLU A 545 31.88 2.20 11.86
CA GLU A 545 32.58 1.94 13.12
C GLU A 545 33.87 2.78 13.18
N VAL A 546 34.05 3.51 14.28
CA VAL A 546 35.16 4.45 14.50
C VAL A 546 35.67 4.32 15.93
N SER A 547 36.93 3.96 16.13
CA SER A 547 37.56 3.99 17.46
C SER A 547 38.24 5.34 17.69
N THR A 548 38.00 5.99 18.83
CA THR A 548 38.78 7.15 19.26
C THR A 548 40.24 6.74 19.52
N SER A 549 41.17 7.65 19.30
CA SER A 549 42.59 7.38 19.56
C SER A 549 42.87 7.29 21.06
N GLN A 550 44.06 6.82 21.43
CA GLN A 550 44.55 7.00 22.81
C GLN A 550 44.65 8.52 23.09
N ASP A 551 44.56 8.93 24.37
CA ASP A 551 45.02 10.27 24.74
C ASP A 551 46.48 10.37 24.32
N GLU A 552 46.75 11.16 23.28
CA GLU A 552 48.09 11.28 22.72
C GLU A 552 48.96 12.09 23.69
N GLU A 553 50.01 11.46 24.19
CA GLU A 553 51.27 12.13 24.53
C GLU A 553 51.68 13.07 23.37
N GLU A 554 52.15 14.26 23.74
CA GLU A 554 52.68 15.34 22.91
C GLU A 554 52.86 15.04 21.41
N LYS A 555 51.86 15.43 20.63
CA LYS A 555 52.04 15.64 19.19
C LYS A 555 53.00 16.82 19.00
N ASP A 556 54.16 16.58 18.36
CA ASP A 556 55.17 17.62 18.06
C ASP A 556 54.49 18.90 17.58
N ARG A 557 54.68 20.00 18.32
CA ARG A 557 54.08 21.29 17.95
C ARG A 557 54.66 21.68 16.59
N LEU A 558 53.82 22.13 15.65
CA LEU A 558 54.29 22.53 14.30
C LEU A 558 55.47 23.52 14.30
N VAL A 559 55.57 24.32 15.36
CA VAL A 559 56.70 25.22 15.59
C VAL A 559 58.05 24.49 15.60
N GLU A 560 58.12 23.27 16.13
CA GLU A 560 59.33 22.44 16.21
C GLU A 560 59.77 21.92 14.83
N LYS A 561 58.82 21.75 13.91
CA LYS A 561 59.10 21.40 12.50
C LYS A 561 59.71 22.57 11.72
N TYR A 562 59.29 23.80 12.01
CA TYR A 562 59.69 24.99 11.25
C TYR A 562 60.87 25.74 11.86
N LEU A 563 61.03 25.73 13.18
CA LEU A 563 62.11 26.44 13.87
C LEU A 563 63.51 26.06 13.35
N PRO A 564 63.88 24.77 13.18
CA PRO A 564 65.19 24.37 12.65
C PRO A 564 65.42 24.77 11.19
N LYS A 565 64.34 24.96 10.42
CA LYS A 565 64.39 25.32 9.00
C LYS A 565 64.35 26.83 8.77
N SER A 566 64.11 27.60 9.83
CA SER A 566 63.94 29.05 9.76
C SER A 566 65.26 29.77 10.03
N ARG A 567 65.47 30.92 9.38
CA ARG A 567 66.70 31.72 9.57
C ARG A 567 66.52 32.68 10.74
N LEU A 568 67.36 32.58 11.76
CA LEU A 568 67.41 33.56 12.86
C LEU A 568 67.86 34.92 12.32
N VAL A 569 67.09 35.98 12.60
CA VAL A 569 67.43 37.34 12.16
C VAL A 569 67.64 38.31 13.31
N VAL A 570 66.83 38.22 14.37
CA VAL A 570 67.03 39.04 15.57
C VAL A 570 67.22 38.12 16.76
N ARG A 571 68.35 38.26 17.46
CA ARG A 571 68.58 37.60 18.75
C ARG A 571 68.00 38.45 19.88
N GLY A 572 67.15 37.85 20.69
CA GLY A 572 66.56 38.49 21.86
C GLY A 572 65.53 37.59 22.54
N PRO A 573 64.92 38.04 23.65
CA PRO A 573 63.72 37.43 24.21
C PRO A 573 62.47 38.19 23.73
N PRO A 574 61.67 37.67 22.79
CA PRO A 574 61.87 36.45 22.00
C PRO A 574 62.74 36.66 20.76
N SER A 575 63.36 35.58 20.26
CA SER A 575 64.23 35.60 19.08
C SER A 575 63.39 35.51 17.81
N ILE A 576 63.71 36.29 16.78
CA ILE A 576 62.88 36.39 15.57
C ILE A 576 63.49 35.56 14.45
N TYR A 577 62.70 34.63 13.92
CA TYR A 577 63.06 33.70 12.85
C TYR A 577 62.24 33.95 11.59
N VAL A 578 62.89 34.04 10.43
CA VAL A 578 62.23 34.12 9.12
C VAL A 578 61.85 32.72 8.65
N LEU A 579 60.56 32.54 8.32
CA LEU A 579 60.05 31.26 7.83
C LEU A 579 60.63 30.88 6.46
N PRO A 580 60.85 29.58 6.18
CA PRO A 580 61.41 29.10 4.93
C PRO A 580 60.35 29.10 3.82
N LEU A 581 60.21 30.22 3.11
CA LEU A 581 59.28 30.37 1.99
C LEU A 581 59.91 29.94 0.66
N LYS A 582 59.19 29.12 -0.12
CA LYS A 582 59.56 28.83 -1.51
C LYS A 582 58.99 29.93 -2.41
N VAL A 583 59.84 30.53 -3.25
CA VAL A 583 59.43 31.58 -4.20
C VAL A 583 59.17 30.96 -5.57
N THR A 584 58.01 31.24 -6.15
CA THR A 584 57.67 30.88 -7.53
C THR A 584 57.34 32.15 -8.32
N SER A 585 57.98 32.34 -9.47
CA SER A 585 57.66 33.37 -10.46
C SER A 585 56.95 32.73 -11.65
N ASP A 586 55.84 33.33 -12.09
CA ASP A 586 55.12 32.90 -13.30
C ASP A 586 55.45 33.87 -14.44
N ASP A 587 55.89 33.39 -15.60
CA ASP A 587 56.39 34.24 -16.71
C ASP A 587 55.29 35.14 -17.31
N SER A 588 54.01 34.87 -17.01
CA SER A 588 52.85 35.63 -17.49
C SER A 588 52.38 36.75 -16.56
N THR A 589 52.81 36.79 -15.29
CA THR A 589 52.39 37.82 -14.32
C THR A 589 53.57 38.34 -13.50
N SER A 590 53.64 39.66 -13.31
CA SER A 590 54.71 40.32 -12.57
C SER A 590 54.63 40.12 -11.03
N CYS A 591 54.08 38.99 -10.56
CA CYS A 591 53.77 38.75 -9.15
C CYS A 591 54.58 37.59 -8.57
N LEU A 592 55.26 37.84 -7.45
CA LEU A 592 56.00 36.82 -6.70
C LEU A 592 55.06 36.12 -5.71
N LYS A 593 54.91 34.80 -5.85
CA LYS A 593 54.18 33.95 -4.89
C LYS A 593 55.15 33.29 -3.91
N TYR A 594 54.85 33.37 -2.62
CA TYR A 594 55.64 32.82 -1.52
C TYR A 594 54.86 31.69 -0.83
N LEU A 595 55.40 30.48 -0.85
CA LEU A 595 54.70 29.27 -0.41
C LEU A 595 55.30 28.72 0.89
N LEU A 596 54.44 28.40 1.85
CA LEU A 596 54.77 27.66 3.07
C LEU A 596 54.02 26.31 3.07
N GLY A 597 54.78 25.20 3.09
CA GLY A 597 54.23 23.85 3.06
C GLY A 597 54.05 23.27 1.67
N GLU A 598 53.26 22.20 1.55
CA GLU A 598 52.96 21.49 0.30
C GLU A 598 51.46 21.51 0.03
N GLU A 599 51.09 21.62 -1.24
CA GLU A 599 49.70 21.76 -1.66
C GLU A 599 48.89 20.48 -1.41
N ASN A 600 47.70 20.64 -0.82
CA ASN A 600 46.75 19.56 -0.62
C ASN A 600 45.37 19.97 -1.15
N SER A 601 45.03 19.48 -2.34
CA SER A 601 43.77 19.81 -3.04
C SER A 601 42.50 19.35 -2.32
N ARG A 602 42.61 18.54 -1.26
CA ARG A 602 41.47 18.04 -0.47
C ARG A 602 41.05 18.99 0.65
N VAL A 603 41.85 20.01 0.95
CA VAL A 603 41.59 20.98 2.02
C VAL A 603 41.14 22.31 1.40
N PRO A 604 40.09 22.97 1.92
CA PRO A 604 39.68 24.27 1.41
C PRO A 604 40.81 25.31 1.53
N ASN A 605 40.83 26.30 0.64
CA ASN A 605 41.76 27.44 0.67
C ASN A 605 40.96 28.75 0.80
N LYS A 606 41.23 29.50 1.88
CA LYS A 606 40.67 30.83 2.12
C LYS A 606 41.59 31.90 1.55
N VAL A 607 41.05 32.86 0.81
CA VAL A 607 41.81 33.94 0.17
C VAL A 607 41.40 35.26 0.81
N ILE A 608 42.35 35.93 1.47
CA ILE A 608 42.16 37.24 2.08
C ILE A 608 43.06 38.28 1.43
N MET A 609 42.58 39.53 1.42
CA MET A 609 43.33 40.67 0.91
C MET A 609 43.53 41.71 2.00
N VAL A 610 44.77 42.11 2.27
CA VAL A 610 45.11 43.01 3.37
C VAL A 610 45.45 44.40 2.82
N MET A 611 44.69 45.43 3.21
CA MET A 611 44.84 46.82 2.76
C MET A 611 44.99 47.78 3.94
N GLY A 612 45.74 48.87 3.77
CA GLY A 612 45.90 49.91 4.79
C GLY A 612 47.05 50.88 4.48
N ALA A 613 47.08 52.04 5.13
CA ALA A 613 48.12 53.06 4.93
C ALA A 613 49.52 52.57 5.38
N THR A 614 50.56 53.24 4.90
CA THR A 614 51.93 53.02 5.42
C THR A 614 51.96 53.32 6.92
N GLY A 615 52.56 52.43 7.70
CA GLY A 615 52.57 52.54 9.17
C GLY A 615 51.32 52.00 9.88
N SER A 616 50.25 51.58 9.18
CA SER A 616 49.01 51.10 9.84
C SER A 616 49.14 49.75 10.58
N GLY A 617 50.33 49.12 10.58
CA GLY A 617 50.58 47.86 11.28
C GLY A 617 50.30 46.59 10.48
N LYS A 618 50.10 46.68 9.14
CA LYS A 618 49.83 45.53 8.25
C LYS A 618 50.84 44.39 8.38
N THR A 619 52.13 44.70 8.24
CA THR A 619 53.22 43.71 8.30
C THR A 619 53.21 42.97 9.63
N THR A 620 53.10 43.70 10.74
CA THR A 620 53.05 43.13 12.08
C THR A 620 51.80 42.28 12.29
N LEU A 621 50.66 42.68 11.71
CA LEU A 621 49.42 41.91 11.76
C LEU A 621 49.53 40.57 11.03
N ILE A 622 50.09 40.58 9.81
CA ILE A 622 50.34 39.36 9.01
C ILE A 622 51.28 38.42 9.76
N ASN A 623 52.36 38.94 10.35
CA ASN A 623 53.25 38.15 11.18
C ASN A 623 52.52 37.57 12.42
N GLY A 624 51.61 38.35 13.03
CA GLY A 624 50.74 37.88 14.11
C GLY A 624 49.83 36.71 13.68
N MET A 625 49.20 36.82 12.50
CA MET A 625 48.36 35.76 11.93
C MET A 625 49.15 34.46 11.77
N VAL A 626 50.38 34.53 11.27
CA VAL A 626 51.21 33.35 11.04
C VAL A 626 51.65 32.68 12.35
N ASN A 627 52.03 33.46 13.36
CA ASN A 627 52.36 32.90 14.68
C ASN A 627 51.14 32.22 15.32
N TYR A 628 49.95 32.80 15.17
CA TYR A 628 48.70 32.19 15.61
C TYR A 628 48.43 30.88 14.85
N ILE A 629 48.50 30.87 13.52
CA ILE A 629 48.25 29.68 12.69
C ILE A 629 49.18 28.52 13.05
N LEU A 630 50.47 28.82 13.29
CA LEU A 630 51.48 27.82 13.64
C LEU A 630 51.43 27.37 15.11
N GLY A 631 50.57 27.96 15.94
CA GLY A 631 50.42 27.58 17.36
C GLY A 631 51.58 28.04 18.25
N VAL A 632 52.19 29.20 17.94
CA VAL A 632 53.19 29.83 18.81
C VAL A 632 52.51 30.31 20.09
N GLN A 633 53.12 30.02 21.23
CA GLN A 633 52.65 30.36 22.57
C GLN A 633 53.43 31.55 23.12
N TRP A 634 52.88 32.20 24.16
CA TRP A 634 53.51 33.35 24.79
C TRP A 634 54.88 32.99 25.37
N GLU A 635 54.96 31.80 25.96
CA GLU A 635 56.11 31.23 26.67
C GLU A 635 57.25 30.84 25.73
N ASP A 636 57.00 30.69 24.42
CA ASP A 636 58.03 30.33 23.45
C ASP A 636 59.11 31.41 23.38
N GLU A 637 60.38 31.04 23.43
CA GLU A 637 61.52 31.98 23.35
C GLU A 637 61.76 32.55 21.93
N PHE A 638 60.87 32.24 20.98
CA PHE A 638 60.99 32.64 19.59
C PHE A 638 59.67 33.15 19.00
N ARG A 639 59.77 33.94 17.92
CA ARG A 639 58.65 34.37 17.08
C ARG A 639 59.01 34.18 15.63
N PHE A 640 58.03 33.80 14.82
CA PHE A 640 58.21 33.74 13.38
C PHE A 640 57.89 35.10 12.75
N THR A 641 58.58 35.41 11.67
CA THR A 641 58.22 36.50 10.76
C THR A 641 58.11 35.95 9.35
N LEU A 642 56.99 36.26 8.69
CA LEU A 642 56.75 35.97 7.29
C LEU A 642 57.39 37.06 6.41
N ILE A 643 57.36 38.31 6.90
CA ILE A 643 57.86 39.50 6.21
C ILE A 643 58.97 40.13 7.04
N HIS A 644 60.21 40.11 6.54
CA HIS A 644 61.37 40.71 7.20
C HIS A 644 62.00 41.83 6.36
N GLU A 645 62.14 43.02 6.94
CA GLU A 645 62.70 44.21 6.30
C GLU A 645 64.21 44.31 6.57
N GLU A 646 65.05 43.95 5.60
CA GLU A 646 66.50 44.20 5.67
C GLU A 646 66.81 45.62 5.14
N THR A 647 66.95 46.61 6.03
CA THR A 647 67.60 47.93 5.85
C THR A 647 67.20 48.85 4.65
N HIS A 648 66.64 50.02 4.97
CA HIS A 648 66.69 51.34 4.28
C HIS A 648 66.35 51.48 2.77
N ARG A 649 65.62 50.56 2.14
CA ARG A 649 64.86 50.89 0.91
C ARG A 649 63.38 50.57 1.14
N SER A 650 62.52 51.59 1.07
CA SER A 650 61.07 51.42 1.04
C SER A 650 60.70 50.47 -0.10
N GLN A 651 60.25 49.26 0.21
CA GLN A 651 59.74 48.31 -0.79
C GLN A 651 58.32 48.70 -1.21
N ALA A 652 58.17 49.91 -1.74
CA ALA A 652 56.92 50.44 -2.25
C ALA A 652 56.73 50.14 -3.76
N GLU A 653 57.05 48.93 -4.23
CA GLU A 653 57.04 48.67 -5.68
C GLU A 653 56.24 47.44 -6.19
N SER A 654 55.69 46.54 -5.35
CA SER A 654 54.78 45.48 -5.87
C SER A 654 53.92 44.75 -4.81
N VAL A 655 52.78 44.21 -5.25
CA VAL A 655 51.86 43.34 -4.46
C VAL A 655 52.47 41.93 -4.30
N LYS A 656 52.44 41.39 -3.07
CA LYS A 656 52.98 40.06 -2.74
C LYS A 656 51.86 39.09 -2.34
N VAL A 657 52.00 37.83 -2.72
CA VAL A 657 51.02 36.78 -2.38
C VAL A 657 51.69 35.69 -1.56
N TYR A 658 51.21 35.47 -0.34
CA TYR A 658 51.67 34.41 0.56
C TYR A 658 50.64 33.29 0.59
N VAL A 659 51.06 32.06 0.36
CA VAL A 659 50.20 30.87 0.37
C VAL A 659 50.66 29.93 1.47
N LEU A 660 49.83 29.79 2.50
CA LEU A 660 50.07 28.91 3.65
C LEU A 660 49.24 27.64 3.46
N HIS A 661 49.86 26.57 2.98
CA HIS A 661 49.18 25.30 2.80
C HIS A 661 48.90 24.65 4.16
N TYR A 662 47.67 24.14 4.33
CA TYR A 662 47.25 23.49 5.55
C TYR A 662 48.17 22.33 5.93
N GLN A 663 48.55 22.28 7.20
CA GLN A 663 49.27 21.18 7.79
C GLN A 663 48.59 20.75 9.09
N GLU A 664 48.71 19.47 9.40
CA GLU A 664 48.24 18.92 10.66
C GLU A 664 48.90 19.66 11.83
N GLY A 665 48.08 20.29 12.68
CA GLY A 665 48.51 21.18 13.76
C GLY A 665 48.23 22.68 13.55
N PHE A 666 47.80 23.12 12.36
CA PHE A 666 47.34 24.51 12.16
C PHE A 666 46.17 24.83 13.09
N GLN A 667 46.15 26.04 13.66
CA GLN A 667 45.01 26.52 14.47
C GLN A 667 43.75 26.80 13.64
N ILE A 668 43.85 26.74 12.31
CA ILE A 668 42.76 26.94 11.36
C ILE A 668 42.56 25.70 10.48
N PRO A 669 41.31 25.29 10.14
CA PRO A 669 41.02 24.04 9.43
C PRO A 669 41.18 24.14 7.90
N SER A 670 41.95 25.11 7.38
CA SER A 670 42.09 25.35 5.94
C SER A 670 43.45 25.94 5.57
N SER A 671 43.76 25.94 4.27
CA SER A 671 44.88 26.71 3.73
C SER A 671 44.52 28.19 3.69
N LEU A 672 45.50 29.09 3.82
CA LEU A 672 45.27 30.53 3.79
C LEU A 672 46.17 31.20 2.76
N THR A 673 45.56 31.93 1.82
CA THR A 673 46.24 32.80 0.86
C THR A 673 46.07 34.25 1.29
N ILE A 674 47.17 34.97 1.51
CA ILE A 674 47.21 36.37 1.94
C ILE A 674 47.77 37.20 0.79
N ILE A 675 46.97 38.13 0.29
CA ILE A 675 47.37 39.13 -0.70
C ILE A 675 47.76 40.40 0.06
N ASP A 676 49.06 40.67 0.12
CA ASP A 676 49.63 41.82 0.81
C ASP A 676 49.80 42.99 -0.16
N THR A 677 49.15 44.12 0.14
CA THR A 677 49.19 45.32 -0.68
C THR A 677 50.20 46.34 -0.15
N PRO A 678 50.89 47.09 -1.05
CA PRO A 678 51.76 48.16 -0.62
C PRO A 678 50.99 49.20 0.21
N GLY A 679 51.67 49.77 1.21
CA GLY A 679 51.11 50.87 1.98
C GLY A 679 51.04 52.13 1.12
N PHE A 680 49.91 52.83 1.19
CA PHE A 680 49.76 54.14 0.57
C PHE A 680 50.37 55.20 1.49
N ASP A 681 51.27 56.02 0.96
CA ASP A 681 51.97 57.08 1.71
C ASP A 681 51.12 58.36 1.73
N ASP A 682 51.04 59.00 2.89
CA ASP A 682 50.29 60.26 3.10
C ASP A 682 51.20 61.49 2.89
N THR A 683 52.48 61.32 2.53
CA THR A 683 53.49 62.41 2.54
C THR A 683 53.85 63.06 1.20
N GLU A 684 53.15 62.79 0.09
CA GLU A 684 53.40 63.54 -1.16
C GLU A 684 52.39 64.66 -1.41
N VAL A 685 52.96 65.86 -1.47
CA VAL A 685 52.36 67.15 -1.78
C VAL A 685 51.56 67.08 -3.09
N ILE A 686 50.41 67.75 -3.03
CA ILE A 686 49.49 68.10 -4.12
C ILE A 686 50.27 68.62 -5.33
N GLU A 687 50.53 67.76 -6.31
CA GLU A 687 50.51 68.01 -7.76
C GLU A 687 51.12 66.80 -8.49
N HIS A 688 50.31 66.13 -9.32
CA HIS A 688 50.71 65.01 -10.19
C HIS A 688 51.31 63.78 -9.49
N ASN A 689 50.43 62.91 -8.95
CA ASN A 689 50.41 61.45 -9.18
C ASN A 689 49.48 60.81 -8.15
N LEU A 690 48.18 60.83 -8.47
CA LEU A 690 47.26 59.75 -8.10
C LEU A 690 48.00 58.43 -8.34
N LEU A 691 48.01 57.51 -7.36
CA LEU A 691 48.45 56.12 -7.47
C LEU A 691 48.63 55.71 -8.92
N SER A 692 49.87 55.50 -9.33
CA SER A 692 50.21 55.40 -10.73
C SER A 692 49.28 54.36 -11.36
N LYS A 693 48.60 54.68 -12.47
CA LYS A 693 47.66 53.75 -13.17
C LYS A 693 48.26 52.35 -13.39
N LYS A 694 49.59 52.26 -13.36
CA LYS A 694 50.40 51.04 -13.36
C LYS A 694 50.19 50.16 -12.13
N GLU A 695 50.20 50.70 -10.90
CA GLU A 695 50.02 49.93 -9.67
C GLU A 695 48.61 49.33 -9.55
N ILE A 696 47.58 50.10 -9.91
CA ILE A 696 46.21 49.61 -9.98
C ILE A 696 46.08 48.53 -11.08
N ARG A 697 46.78 48.70 -12.22
CA ARG A 697 46.79 47.70 -13.30
C ARG A 697 47.49 46.40 -12.89
N ASP A 698 48.65 46.50 -12.26
CA ASP A 698 49.43 45.36 -11.78
C ASP A 698 48.62 44.62 -10.68
N PHE A 699 48.00 45.37 -9.78
CA PHE A 699 47.05 44.86 -8.79
C PHE A 699 45.87 44.09 -9.41
N LEU A 700 45.20 44.67 -10.42
CA LEU A 700 44.06 44.03 -11.07
C LEU A 700 44.46 42.80 -11.90
N SER A 701 45.70 42.73 -12.39
CA SER A 701 46.22 41.53 -13.06
C SER A 701 46.39 40.35 -12.10
N ILE A 702 46.80 40.62 -10.86
CA ILE A 702 46.95 39.57 -9.82
C ILE A 702 45.59 39.00 -9.45
N LEU A 703 44.57 39.86 -9.35
CA LEU A 703 43.20 39.44 -9.09
C LEU A 703 42.59 38.62 -10.23
N SER A 704 43.14 38.65 -11.46
CA SER A 704 42.65 37.79 -12.55
C SER A 704 43.04 36.32 -12.42
N ASP A 705 44.14 36.03 -11.72
CA ASP A 705 44.67 34.67 -11.48
C ASP A 705 44.07 34.02 -10.22
N ILE A 706 43.25 34.75 -9.48
CA ILE A 706 42.56 34.27 -8.28
C ILE A 706 41.11 33.92 -8.65
N ASP A 707 40.65 32.75 -8.23
CA ASP A 707 39.32 32.24 -8.58
C ASP A 707 38.21 32.85 -7.72
N HIS A 708 38.49 33.10 -6.44
CA HIS A 708 37.58 33.65 -5.46
C HIS A 708 38.31 34.49 -4.40
N LEU A 709 37.60 35.44 -3.80
CA LEU A 709 38.07 36.22 -2.66
C LEU A 709 37.08 36.05 -1.51
N ASP A 710 37.56 35.65 -0.34
CA ASP A 710 36.71 35.40 0.84
C ASP A 710 36.51 36.68 1.67
N ALA A 711 37.56 37.49 1.86
CA ALA A 711 37.45 38.74 2.61
C ALA A 711 38.46 39.81 2.19
N ILE A 712 38.07 41.07 2.35
CA ILE A 712 38.95 42.24 2.25
C ILE A 712 39.16 42.78 3.66
N CYS A 713 40.39 42.73 4.13
CA CYS A 713 40.81 43.13 5.46
C CYS A 713 41.34 44.58 5.44
N LEU A 714 40.58 45.51 6.02
CA LEU A 714 40.95 46.92 6.13
C LEU A 714 41.70 47.16 7.45
N VAL A 715 42.99 47.48 7.37
CA VAL A 715 43.88 47.64 8.52
C VAL A 715 44.03 49.11 8.89
N LEU A 716 43.54 49.48 10.08
CA LEU A 716 43.56 50.83 10.62
C LEU A 716 44.20 50.87 12.01
N GLN A 717 44.88 51.95 12.36
CA GLN A 717 45.36 52.14 13.74
C GLN A 717 44.21 52.58 14.64
N ALA A 718 44.17 52.10 15.88
CA ALA A 718 43.13 52.44 16.85
C ALA A 718 42.98 53.95 17.10
N SER A 719 44.10 54.69 17.11
CA SER A 719 44.16 56.13 17.36
C SER A 719 43.65 57.01 16.21
N LEU A 720 43.30 56.44 15.06
CA LEU A 720 42.89 57.18 13.88
C LEU A 720 41.53 57.87 14.11
N SER A 721 41.50 59.19 14.21
CA SER A 721 40.26 59.96 14.44
C SER A 721 39.53 60.37 13.15
N CYS A 722 40.22 60.39 12.01
CA CYS A 722 39.64 60.67 10.69
C CYS A 722 40.48 60.00 9.57
N LEU A 723 39.83 59.60 8.47
CA LEU A 723 40.55 59.08 7.29
C LEU A 723 41.20 60.23 6.52
N THR A 724 42.43 60.03 6.03
CA THR A 724 43.13 61.01 5.19
C THR A 724 42.52 61.11 3.79
N HIS A 725 42.85 62.16 3.03
CA HIS A 725 42.33 62.35 1.67
C HIS A 725 42.76 61.21 0.74
N ALA A 726 43.99 60.70 0.89
CA ALA A 726 44.51 59.56 0.13
C ALA A 726 43.79 58.25 0.49
N GLN A 727 43.58 57.99 1.79
CA GLN A 727 42.83 56.83 2.26
C GLN A 727 41.38 56.87 1.75
N ARG A 728 40.72 58.02 1.85
CA ARG A 728 39.34 58.21 1.39
C ARG A 728 39.22 58.03 -0.13
N TYR A 729 40.12 58.64 -0.91
CA TYR A 729 40.16 58.49 -2.35
C TYR A 729 40.33 57.03 -2.77
N MET A 730 41.17 56.28 -2.06
CA MET A 730 41.38 54.86 -2.32
C MET A 730 40.13 54.02 -2.09
N PHE A 731 39.41 54.28 -1.01
CA PHE A 731 38.14 53.62 -0.74
C PHE A 731 37.08 53.99 -1.78
N GLU A 732 37.02 55.27 -2.18
CA GLU A 732 36.09 55.74 -3.20
C GLU A 732 36.46 55.27 -4.62
N SER A 733 37.71 54.90 -4.88
CA SER A 733 38.18 54.48 -6.22
C SER A 733 38.27 52.97 -6.40
N LEU A 734 38.74 52.21 -5.40
CA LEU A 734 38.91 50.75 -5.50
C LEU A 734 37.67 49.97 -5.09
N LEU A 735 36.97 50.37 -4.03
CA LEU A 735 35.83 49.59 -3.53
C LEU A 735 34.67 49.50 -4.53
N PRO A 736 34.34 50.55 -5.31
CA PRO A 736 33.32 50.42 -6.36
C PRO A 736 33.72 49.43 -7.47
N SER A 737 35.02 49.29 -7.74
CA SER A 737 35.52 48.37 -8.76
C SER A 737 35.41 46.90 -8.34
N LEU A 738 35.37 46.62 -7.03
CA LEU A 738 35.23 45.27 -6.46
C LEU A 738 33.78 44.76 -6.43
N GLY A 739 32.80 45.59 -6.82
CA GLY A 739 31.38 45.24 -6.94
C GLY A 739 30.58 45.45 -5.65
N LYS A 740 29.26 45.70 -5.77
CA LYS A 740 28.36 45.96 -4.64
C LYS A 740 28.24 44.77 -3.67
N ASP A 741 28.47 43.56 -4.17
CA ASP A 741 28.33 42.30 -3.43
C ASP A 741 29.49 42.05 -2.44
N MET A 742 30.57 42.83 -2.53
CA MET A 742 31.75 42.70 -1.65
C MET A 742 31.64 43.51 -0.35
N LYS A 743 30.60 44.35 -0.20
CA LYS A 743 30.43 45.17 1.01
C LYS A 743 30.38 44.33 2.28
N ASP A 744 29.70 43.18 2.22
CA ASP A 744 29.52 42.28 3.36
C ASP A 744 30.74 41.37 3.60
N HIS A 745 31.74 41.41 2.71
CA HIS A 745 33.02 40.69 2.82
C HIS A 745 34.17 41.58 3.29
N ILE A 746 33.93 42.87 3.53
CA ILE A 746 34.92 43.82 4.04
C ILE A 746 34.92 43.76 5.57
N GLN A 747 36.03 43.30 6.14
CA GLN A 747 36.27 43.16 7.58
C GLN A 747 37.30 44.20 8.05
N VAL A 748 37.00 44.90 9.14
CA VAL A 748 37.88 45.94 9.70
C VAL A 748 38.83 45.33 10.73
N LEU A 749 40.14 45.51 10.55
CA LEU A 749 41.17 45.06 11.48
C LEU A 749 41.84 46.29 12.13
N VAL A 750 41.59 46.50 13.41
CA VAL A 750 42.10 47.67 14.14
C VAL A 750 43.36 47.28 14.91
N THR A 751 44.51 47.85 14.55
CA THR A 751 45.81 47.58 15.16
C THR A 751 46.13 48.58 16.28
N PHE A 752 47.07 48.23 17.16
CA PHE A 752 47.46 49.03 18.33
C PHE A 752 46.28 49.34 19.28
N ALA A 753 45.29 48.46 19.33
CA ALA A 753 44.14 48.61 20.22
C ALA A 753 44.51 48.30 21.68
N ASP A 754 43.95 49.06 22.61
CA ASP A 754 44.15 48.94 24.05
C ASP A 754 42.99 48.22 24.77
N GLY A 755 41.99 47.76 24.00
CA GLY A 755 40.80 47.07 24.50
C GLY A 755 39.58 47.97 24.69
N GLN A 756 39.71 49.29 24.51
CA GLN A 756 38.56 50.20 24.46
C GLN A 756 37.98 50.30 23.03
N THR A 757 36.81 50.93 22.89
CA THR A 757 36.21 51.21 21.58
C THR A 757 37.13 52.17 20.80
N PRO A 758 37.71 51.76 19.66
CA PRO A 758 38.71 52.57 18.98
C PRO A 758 38.08 53.73 18.20
N PRO A 759 38.63 54.97 18.30
CA PRO A 759 38.23 56.13 17.51
C PRO A 759 38.15 55.88 15.98
N ALA A 760 38.95 54.93 15.49
CA ALA A 760 38.93 54.51 14.08
C ALA A 760 37.55 54.08 13.56
N LEU A 761 36.67 53.56 14.43
CA LEU A 761 35.31 53.15 14.02
C LEU A 761 34.41 54.36 13.70
N GLU A 762 34.59 55.47 14.43
CA GLU A 762 33.88 56.73 14.14
C GLU A 762 34.37 57.33 12.82
N ALA A 763 35.68 57.26 12.56
CA ALA A 763 36.27 57.71 11.30
C ALA A 763 35.73 56.94 10.08
N ILE A 764 35.58 55.61 10.21
CA ILE A 764 34.96 54.74 9.20
C ILE A 764 33.49 55.13 8.96
N GLY A 765 32.74 55.34 10.05
CA GLY A 765 31.34 55.76 10.00
C GLY A 765 31.16 57.09 9.27
N ALA A 766 31.95 58.10 9.61
CA ALA A 766 31.90 59.43 9.00
C ALA A 766 32.27 59.40 7.50
N ALA A 767 33.20 58.54 7.09
CA ALA A 767 33.61 58.38 5.71
C ALA A 767 32.69 57.48 4.86
N HIS A 768 31.66 56.88 5.45
CA HIS A 768 30.70 55.99 4.77
C HIS A 768 31.37 54.79 4.06
N VAL A 769 32.45 54.25 4.63
CA VAL A 769 33.16 53.11 4.03
C VAL A 769 32.23 51.89 3.97
N PRO A 770 32.07 51.24 2.80
CA PRO A 770 31.25 50.04 2.68
C PRO A 770 31.93 48.89 3.42
N CYS A 771 31.38 48.48 4.55
CA CYS A 771 31.82 47.33 5.33
C CYS A 771 30.62 46.60 5.94
N ALA A 772 30.83 45.35 6.33
CA ALA A 772 29.82 44.56 7.04
C ALA A 772 29.50 45.23 8.38
N LYS A 773 28.22 45.29 8.74
CA LYS A 773 27.76 45.90 9.98
C LYS A 773 27.01 44.88 10.82
N ASP A 774 27.17 44.97 12.13
CA ASP A 774 26.38 44.19 13.08
C ASP A 774 24.93 44.72 13.18
N ALA A 775 24.10 44.06 14.00
CA ALA A 775 22.71 44.45 14.21
C ALA A 775 22.54 45.87 14.81
N SER A 776 23.60 46.44 15.39
CA SER A 776 23.63 47.81 15.92
C SER A 776 24.01 48.86 14.87
N GLY A 777 24.38 48.42 13.66
CA GLY A 777 24.85 49.30 12.59
C GLY A 777 26.34 49.66 12.69
N THR A 778 27.07 49.04 13.63
CA THR A 778 28.50 49.23 13.85
C THR A 778 29.30 48.32 12.90
N PRO A 779 30.38 48.80 12.27
CA PRO A 779 31.25 47.96 11.47
C PRO A 779 31.74 46.72 12.25
N ILE A 780 31.64 45.55 11.64
CA ILE A 780 32.25 44.32 12.17
C ILE A 780 33.76 44.53 12.14
N HIS A 781 34.38 44.52 13.32
CA HIS A 781 35.78 44.83 13.51
C HIS A 781 36.45 43.87 14.49
N PHE A 782 37.76 43.70 14.32
CA PHE A 782 38.60 42.87 15.18
C PHE A 782 39.78 43.71 15.66
N THR A 783 40.03 43.71 16.96
CA THR A 783 41.07 44.54 17.58
C THR A 783 42.32 43.71 17.83
N PHE A 784 43.47 44.24 17.44
CA PHE A 784 44.76 43.57 17.56
C PHE A 784 45.76 44.49 18.24
N ASN A 785 46.35 44.02 19.34
CA ASN A 785 47.48 44.71 19.92
C ASN A 785 48.81 44.14 19.40
N ASN A 786 49.19 44.63 18.23
CA ASN A 786 50.39 44.17 17.52
C ASN A 786 51.70 44.46 18.27
N SER A 787 51.71 45.34 19.29
CA SER A 787 52.92 45.60 20.08
C SER A 787 53.33 44.43 20.97
N ALA A 788 52.41 43.50 21.27
CA ALA A 788 52.67 42.33 22.09
C ALA A 788 53.39 41.20 21.32
N LEU A 789 53.37 41.21 19.98
CA LEU A 789 53.90 40.12 19.16
C LEU A 789 55.40 39.87 19.41
N PHE A 790 56.17 40.95 19.55
CA PHE A 790 57.62 40.93 19.78
C PHE A 790 57.99 41.50 21.17
N ALA A 791 57.03 41.59 22.08
CA ALA A 791 57.28 42.06 23.44
C ALA A 791 58.12 41.03 24.22
N ASN A 792 58.94 41.52 25.14
CA ASN A 792 59.82 40.67 25.94
C ASN A 792 58.99 39.78 26.88
N ASN A 793 59.09 38.46 26.69
CA ASN A 793 58.36 37.44 27.44
C ASN A 793 59.13 36.86 28.64
N THR A 794 60.36 37.32 28.89
CA THR A 794 61.20 36.85 30.02
C THR A 794 61.05 37.69 31.29
N VAL A 795 60.42 38.86 31.20
CA VAL A 795 60.19 39.73 32.37
C VAL A 795 59.09 39.10 33.24
N LYS A 796 59.49 38.31 34.24
CA LYS A 796 58.61 37.93 35.35
C LYS A 796 58.38 39.17 36.21
N SER A 797 57.31 39.89 35.94
CA SER A 797 56.85 40.98 36.79
C SER A 797 56.66 40.44 38.21
N GLY A 798 57.48 40.91 39.16
CA GLY A 798 57.31 40.59 40.57
C GLY A 798 55.95 41.10 41.04
N GLY A 799 54.94 40.22 41.07
CA GLY A 799 53.62 40.48 41.63
C GLY A 799 52.69 41.46 40.87
N SER A 800 53.06 41.97 39.68
CA SER A 800 52.15 42.78 38.84
C SER A 800 51.75 42.04 37.55
N CYS A 801 50.52 42.28 37.08
CA CYS A 801 50.00 41.69 35.85
C CYS A 801 50.91 42.00 34.65
N ASN A 802 51.37 40.98 33.92
CA ASN A 802 52.13 41.18 32.69
C ASN A 802 51.17 41.63 31.56
N PHE A 803 51.11 42.95 31.34
CA PHE A 803 50.27 43.53 30.29
C PHE A 803 50.59 42.99 28.90
N ALA A 804 51.85 42.67 28.60
CA ALA A 804 52.23 42.13 27.29
C ALA A 804 51.65 40.73 27.05
N GLU A 805 51.61 39.89 28.08
CA GLU A 805 50.93 38.58 28.03
C GLU A 805 49.41 38.74 27.85
N MET A 806 48.80 39.69 28.56
CA MET A 806 47.37 39.98 28.39
C MET A 806 47.05 40.45 26.96
N PHE A 807 47.88 41.33 26.39
CA PHE A 807 47.74 41.79 25.01
C PHE A 807 48.01 40.68 23.99
N TRP A 808 48.92 39.75 24.26
CA TRP A 808 49.12 38.54 23.45
C TRP A 808 47.86 37.66 23.45
N LYS A 809 47.30 37.37 24.63
CA LYS A 809 46.07 36.58 24.79
C LYS A 809 44.88 37.25 24.10
N MET A 810 44.75 38.57 24.23
CA MET A 810 43.76 39.37 23.52
C MET A 810 43.93 39.24 21.99
N GLY A 811 45.17 39.32 21.49
CA GLY A 811 45.48 39.14 20.08
C GLY A 811 45.11 37.74 19.57
N CYS A 812 45.44 36.68 20.31
CA CYS A 812 45.08 35.30 19.96
C CYS A 812 43.56 35.07 19.94
N MET A 813 42.84 35.63 20.92
CA MET A 813 41.38 35.56 20.94
C MET A 813 40.79 36.30 19.74
N SER A 814 41.31 37.47 19.42
CA SER A 814 40.83 38.28 18.28
C SER A 814 41.11 37.60 16.94
N MET A 815 42.25 36.91 16.80
CA MET A 815 42.56 36.06 15.64
C MET A 815 41.57 34.90 15.52
N LYS A 816 41.26 34.21 16.63
CA LYS A 816 40.27 33.14 16.63
C LYS A 816 38.91 33.63 16.12
N VAL A 817 38.40 34.73 16.70
CA VAL A 817 37.09 35.29 16.32
C VAL A 817 37.10 35.80 14.88
N PHE A 818 38.20 36.39 14.42
CA PHE A 818 38.39 36.78 13.02
C PHE A 818 38.32 35.57 12.07
N PHE A 819 39.07 34.50 12.35
CA PHE A 819 39.05 33.30 11.51
C PHE A 819 37.69 32.60 11.55
N ASP A 820 37.05 32.47 12.72
CA ASP A 820 35.68 31.94 12.84
C ASP A 820 34.71 32.75 11.96
N SER A 821 34.82 34.08 11.96
CA SER A 821 34.03 34.94 11.08
C SER A 821 34.41 34.79 9.60
N LEU A 822 35.67 34.52 9.25
CA LEU A 822 36.10 34.30 7.87
C LEU A 822 35.50 33.00 7.29
N TYR A 823 35.29 31.99 8.13
CA TYR A 823 34.68 30.72 7.72
C TYR A 823 33.16 30.76 7.57
N THR A 824 32.48 31.77 8.12
CA THR A 824 31.05 31.99 7.88
C THR A 824 30.76 32.75 6.58
N LEU A 825 31.76 33.45 6.02
CA LEU A 825 31.64 34.15 4.74
C LEU A 825 31.64 33.17 3.56
N HIS A 826 30.72 33.40 2.62
CA HIS A 826 30.66 32.68 1.36
C HIS A 826 31.67 33.29 0.37
N PRO A 827 32.45 32.49 -0.37
CA PRO A 827 33.40 33.01 -1.33
C PRO A 827 32.68 33.77 -2.45
N SER A 828 33.07 35.02 -2.69
CA SER A 828 32.54 35.80 -3.80
C SER A 828 33.26 35.41 -5.09
N SER A 829 32.48 34.95 -6.08
CA SER A 829 33.00 34.59 -7.38
C SER A 829 33.50 35.83 -8.11
N MET A 830 34.77 35.83 -8.53
CA MET A 830 35.40 36.97 -9.21
C MET A 830 34.93 37.16 -10.67
N ILE A 831 33.88 36.46 -11.12
CA ILE A 831 33.40 36.48 -12.52
C ILE A 831 33.06 37.90 -13.00
N PHE A 832 32.38 38.70 -12.17
CA PHE A 832 32.01 40.06 -12.56
C PHE A 832 33.23 40.97 -12.69
N LEU A 833 34.21 40.85 -11.77
CA LEU A 833 35.48 41.58 -11.85
C LEU A 833 36.27 41.17 -13.08
N LYS A 834 36.38 39.87 -13.37
CA LYS A 834 37.07 39.35 -14.56
C LYS A 834 36.46 39.91 -15.85
N LYS A 835 35.12 40.05 -15.92
CA LYS A 835 34.41 40.71 -17.03
C LYS A 835 34.71 42.21 -17.12
N VAL A 836 34.64 42.95 -16.01
CA VAL A 836 34.95 44.39 -15.97
C VAL A 836 36.39 44.65 -16.41
N LEU A 837 37.34 43.82 -15.97
CA LEU A 837 38.74 43.91 -16.38
C LEU A 837 38.96 43.61 -17.86
N GLN A 838 38.22 42.64 -18.40
CA GLN A 838 38.26 42.33 -19.83
C GLN A 838 37.73 43.49 -20.67
N GLU A 839 36.66 44.16 -20.24
CA GLU A 839 36.12 45.34 -20.92
C GLU A 839 37.02 46.57 -20.76
N LEU A 840 37.65 46.79 -19.60
CA LEU A 840 38.64 47.86 -19.42
C LEU A 840 39.86 47.66 -20.33
N LYS A 841 40.38 46.42 -20.45
CA LYS A 841 41.44 46.09 -21.41
C LYS A 841 41.01 46.37 -22.85
N ARG A 842 39.75 46.07 -23.20
CA ARG A 842 39.17 46.33 -24.53
C ARG A 842 39.04 47.83 -24.81
N MET A 843 38.56 48.62 -23.84
CA MET A 843 38.45 50.07 -23.94
C MET A 843 39.82 50.76 -24.02
N GLU A 844 40.83 50.32 -23.26
CA GLU A 844 42.21 50.83 -23.37
C GLU A 844 42.83 50.52 -24.73
N ALA A 845 42.59 49.32 -25.27
CA ALA A 845 43.05 48.98 -26.62
C ALA A 845 42.42 49.92 -27.66
N VAL A 846 41.11 50.17 -27.57
CA VAL A 846 40.40 51.14 -28.41
C VAL A 846 40.96 52.55 -28.23
N TRP A 847 41.20 52.98 -26.99
CA TRP A 847 41.73 54.31 -26.67
C TRP A 847 43.14 54.50 -27.21
N ARG A 848 44.04 53.51 -27.10
CA ARG A 848 45.37 53.53 -27.74
C ARG A 848 45.26 53.66 -29.26
N THR A 849 44.38 52.90 -29.91
CA THR A 849 44.15 53.08 -31.36
C THR A 849 43.58 54.45 -31.71
N LEU A 850 42.75 55.04 -30.85
CA LEU A 850 42.20 56.39 -31.05
C LEU A 850 43.25 57.47 -30.83
N ASP A 851 44.13 57.31 -29.84
CA ASP A 851 45.22 58.25 -29.53
C ASP A 851 46.33 58.18 -30.60
N GLU A 852 46.65 56.98 -31.09
CA GLU A 852 47.50 56.80 -32.28
C GLU A 852 46.87 57.41 -33.55
N ARG A 853 45.54 57.29 -33.71
CA ARG A 853 44.81 57.94 -34.81
C ARG A 853 44.76 59.45 -34.64
N LYS A 854 44.62 59.96 -33.41
CA LYS A 854 44.61 61.40 -33.09
C LYS A 854 46.00 62.00 -33.31
N GLY A 855 47.06 61.35 -32.84
CA GLY A 855 48.45 61.74 -33.13
C GLY A 855 48.79 61.67 -34.62
N LYS A 856 48.25 60.70 -35.38
CA LYS A 856 48.36 60.68 -36.85
C LYS A 856 47.54 61.79 -37.52
N ARG A 857 46.36 62.14 -37.01
CA ARG A 857 45.51 63.23 -37.52
C ARG A 857 46.09 64.61 -37.22
N GLU A 858 46.66 64.81 -36.03
CA GLU A 858 47.32 66.05 -35.62
C GLU A 858 48.62 66.28 -36.41
N ARG A 859 49.37 65.20 -36.70
CA ARG A 859 50.51 65.25 -37.64
C ARG A 859 50.09 65.50 -39.09
N ALA A 860 48.92 65.01 -39.51
CA ALA A 860 48.39 65.25 -40.86
C ALA A 860 47.72 66.64 -41.01
N MET A 861 47.23 67.25 -39.93
CA MET A 861 46.59 68.58 -39.92
C MET A 861 47.53 69.73 -39.54
N GLY A 862 48.82 69.47 -39.29
CA GLY A 862 49.82 70.53 -39.06
C GLY A 862 49.59 71.36 -37.78
N ILE A 863 48.83 70.85 -36.81
CA ILE A 863 48.64 71.52 -35.51
C ILE A 863 49.74 71.04 -34.58
N VAL A 864 50.90 71.69 -34.67
CA VAL A 864 51.90 71.67 -33.61
C VAL A 864 51.45 72.73 -32.59
N SER A 865 50.84 72.31 -31.48
CA SER A 865 50.80 73.18 -30.30
C SER A 865 52.10 73.01 -29.53
N ARG A 866 52.93 74.06 -29.54
CA ARG A 866 54.04 74.21 -28.60
C ARG A 866 53.46 74.54 -27.22
N LYS A 867 53.84 73.70 -26.25
CA LYS A 867 53.70 73.74 -24.78
C LYS A 867 52.64 72.83 -24.21
#